data_AF-A0A8R7VB11-F1
#
_entry.id   AF-A0A8R7VB11-F1
#
_cell.length_a   1.000
_cell.length_b   1.000
_cell.length_c   1.000
_cell.angle_alpha   90.00
_cell.angle_beta   90.00
_cell.angle_gamma   90.00
#
_symmetry.space_group_name_H-M   'P 1'
#
loop_
_entity.id
_entity.type
_entity.pdbx_description
1 polymer ?
#
loop_
_entity_poly.entity_id
_entity_poly.type
_entity_poly.pdbx_seq_one_letter_code
_entity_poly.pdbx_strand_id
1 'polypeptide(L)'
;MLGDDDDDVSDDEDDDHEVLRGSLPDCVPESVHDVKLADADGSSIASIASDNQTQPSSGSSVKHTFSSRGAGSVELRNPSTLGSRGAMSFAAAAMAGLASVGSRGIRGSQDRRGLPLGTSAHEHSNKLIFTAGGKQLSKHLTVYQAMQQQVVHDEDDEERLGGSDLPNDGSRLWSDMFTITYQKADNEVDRESTRGSSLVLKSSKSELCRATSQEQCTSLLDSILQGELPCDIEKSTQTYNILALLRVLEGLNQLSPRLRLQATCDDFIEGKVGTLDGLYGTGAKVPSEEFISSKLTPKLARQIQDVLALCSGSLPSWCYQMTKACPFLFPFETRRQHFYSTAFGLSRALNRLQQQQGDNNSSATEREVRIGRLQRQKVRVSRNRILDSAAKVMEMFSNQKAVLEVEYFGEVGTGLGPTLEFYTLLSHDLQRVGLGLWRSDSDSLEAKKLDSHSPADSRNLIHAPLGLFPRPWPPSTASSEGSKFFKVVEYFRLVGRIMAKALQDGRLLDLPLSTAFYKLLLGQELDLYDILSFDAEFGKILQELQVLVERKRFLESCSNHSQQIEELGFRGAPIQDLCLDFTLPGYPDFVLKEGEENTVVCIYNLEEYISLVVDATLKTGIMRQVEAFKAGFNQVFDISSLQIFSPQELDYLICGRRELWEPETLVEHIKFDHGYTSKSPAIVNLLEIMTEFTPEQQHAFCQFVTGAPRLPPGGLASLNPKLTIVRKHSSTAANTSNAAGAAESADDDLPSVMTCANYLKLPPYSTKEVMHKKLLYAINEGQGSFDLS
;
A
#
# COMPACT_ATOMS: atom_id res chain seq x y z
N MET A 1 40.11 -69.30 38.69
CA MET A 1 41.58 -69.24 38.51
C MET A 1 41.87 -67.75 38.38
N LEU A 2 42.53 -67.13 39.35
CA LEU A 2 43.96 -67.32 39.67
C LEU A 2 44.78 -67.11 38.39
N GLY A 3 45.62 -66.10 38.26
CA GLY A 3 46.07 -65.11 39.23
C GLY A 3 47.22 -64.32 38.58
N ASP A 4 47.72 -63.34 39.32
CA ASP A 4 49.13 -63.26 39.70
C ASP A 4 50.14 -63.03 38.53
N ASP A 5 50.71 -61.83 38.41
CA ASP A 5 52.04 -61.47 38.97
C ASP A 5 53.08 -61.49 37.81
N ASP A 6 54.15 -60.71 37.74
CA ASP A 6 54.59 -59.56 38.54
C ASP A 6 55.69 -58.79 37.75
N ASP A 7 56.22 -57.74 38.39
CA ASP A 7 57.58 -57.18 38.27
C ASP A 7 58.04 -56.41 37.01
N ASP A 8 59.00 -55.46 37.13
CA ASP A 8 59.23 -54.39 38.14
C ASP A 8 60.38 -53.48 37.61
N VAL A 9 60.69 -52.39 38.33
CA VAL A 9 62.03 -51.74 38.43
C VAL A 9 62.57 -50.98 37.18
N SER A 10 63.13 -49.76 37.24
CA SER A 10 63.13 -48.69 38.25
C SER A 10 63.81 -47.40 37.67
N ASP A 11 63.88 -46.36 38.52
CA ASP A 11 64.81 -45.21 38.56
C ASP A 11 64.43 -43.90 37.81
N ASP A 12 64.53 -42.68 38.37
CA ASP A 12 64.62 -42.21 39.78
C ASP A 12 64.46 -40.66 39.87
N GLU A 13 63.98 -40.16 41.02
CA GLU A 13 64.43 -38.96 41.81
C GLU A 13 64.60 -37.56 41.14
N ASP A 14 64.23 -36.39 41.70
CA ASP A 14 63.64 -35.92 42.99
C ASP A 14 62.73 -34.68 42.72
N ASP A 15 61.63 -34.35 43.42
CA ASP A 15 61.38 -34.03 44.85
C ASP A 15 61.97 -32.65 45.31
N ASP A 16 61.39 -31.83 46.21
CA ASP A 16 60.58 -32.10 47.42
C ASP A 16 59.49 -31.03 47.74
N HIS A 17 58.29 -31.52 48.16
CA HIS A 17 57.54 -31.25 49.42
C HIS A 17 57.13 -29.78 49.82
N GLU A 18 56.02 -29.43 50.49
CA GLU A 18 55.17 -29.99 51.59
C GLU A 18 53.72 -29.37 51.52
N VAL A 19 52.62 -29.77 52.22
CA VAL A 19 52.14 -31.05 52.82
C VAL A 19 50.64 -30.94 53.29
N LEU A 20 49.87 -32.04 53.21
CA LEU A 20 48.60 -32.42 53.91
C LEU A 20 47.24 -31.62 53.84
N ARG A 21 46.22 -32.41 53.44
CA ARG A 21 44.80 -32.53 53.95
C ARG A 21 43.72 -31.46 53.67
N GLY A 22 42.65 -31.93 53.00
CA GLY A 22 41.30 -31.89 53.60
C GLY A 22 40.14 -31.34 52.76
N SER A 23 39.17 -32.22 52.46
CA SER A 23 37.72 -31.94 52.29
C SER A 23 37.21 -31.06 51.13
N LEU A 24 36.19 -31.58 50.43
CA LEU A 24 35.30 -30.84 49.52
C LEU A 24 34.46 -29.78 50.28
N PRO A 25 34.10 -28.66 49.62
CA PRO A 25 32.92 -27.88 49.97
C PRO A 25 31.88 -27.86 48.84
N ASP A 26 30.64 -28.20 49.17
CA ASP A 26 29.46 -27.94 48.32
C ASP A 26 29.29 -26.43 48.08
N CYS A 27 28.76 -26.06 46.90
CA CYS A 27 28.26 -24.72 46.62
C CYS A 27 26.84 -24.79 46.03
N VAL A 28 25.95 -23.97 46.61
CA VAL A 28 24.49 -24.06 46.50
C VAL A 28 23.98 -23.29 45.26
N PRO A 29 22.94 -23.76 44.55
CA PRO A 29 22.34 -22.99 43.44
C PRO A 29 21.63 -21.72 43.94
N GLU A 30 21.86 -20.60 43.24
CA GLU A 30 21.24 -19.31 43.53
C GLU A 30 19.80 -19.23 42.98
N SER A 31 18.93 -18.45 43.61
CA SER A 31 17.47 -18.69 43.60
C SER A 31 16.67 -18.02 42.46
N VAL A 32 15.79 -18.82 41.85
CA VAL A 32 14.68 -18.34 41.01
C VAL A 32 13.78 -17.41 41.81
N HIS A 33 13.39 -16.28 41.23
CA HIS A 33 12.53 -15.29 41.87
C HIS A 33 11.07 -15.50 41.50
N ASP A 34 10.34 -16.25 42.33
CA ASP A 34 8.89 -16.42 42.19
C ASP A 34 8.13 -15.14 42.57
N VAL A 35 7.27 -14.66 41.67
CA VAL A 35 6.34 -13.56 41.96
C VAL A 35 5.15 -14.12 42.74
N LYS A 36 5.22 -14.04 44.07
CA LYS A 36 4.09 -14.42 44.94
C LYS A 36 2.88 -13.52 44.71
N LEU A 37 1.85 -14.09 44.09
CA LEU A 37 0.47 -13.67 44.32
C LEU A 37 0.03 -14.17 45.70
N ALA A 38 -0.75 -13.36 46.43
CA ALA A 38 -1.15 -13.67 47.78
C ALA A 38 -2.50 -14.40 47.81
N ASP A 39 -2.47 -15.71 48.01
CA ASP A 39 -3.65 -16.49 48.37
C ASP A 39 -4.05 -16.25 49.83
N ALA A 40 -5.36 -16.22 50.09
CA ALA A 40 -5.92 -15.99 51.41
C ALA A 40 -7.11 -16.92 51.69
N ASP A 41 -6.81 -18.10 52.22
CA ASP A 41 -7.72 -19.04 52.89
C ASP A 41 -6.88 -19.87 53.88
N GLY A 42 -7.34 -20.29 55.08
CA GLY A 42 -8.62 -20.09 55.75
C GLY A 42 -8.63 -20.79 57.13
N SER A 43 -9.82 -20.90 57.76
CA SER A 43 -10.10 -21.56 59.06
C SER A 43 -9.70 -20.78 60.35
N SER A 44 -10.47 -20.79 61.45
CA SER A 44 -11.84 -21.29 61.70
C SER A 44 -12.43 -20.70 63.00
N ILE A 45 -13.77 -20.66 63.12
CA ILE A 45 -14.60 -21.13 64.27
C ILE A 45 -16.09 -20.80 64.03
N ALA A 46 -16.95 -21.82 64.21
CA ALA A 46 -18.39 -21.89 64.56
C ALA A 46 -19.24 -20.59 64.82
N SER A 47 -20.58 -20.54 64.62
CA SER A 47 -21.59 -21.60 64.33
C SER A 47 -23.03 -21.05 64.07
N ILE A 48 -23.90 -21.92 63.49
CA ILE A 48 -25.39 -22.02 63.65
C ILE A 48 -26.33 -21.02 62.89
N ALA A 49 -27.11 -21.60 61.93
CA ALA A 49 -28.56 -21.47 61.63
C ALA A 49 -29.22 -20.07 61.41
N SER A 50 -30.31 -19.90 60.64
CA SER A 50 -31.13 -20.77 59.76
C SER A 50 -32.00 -19.92 58.81
N ASP A 51 -32.60 -20.56 57.80
CA ASP A 51 -33.57 -20.01 56.84
C ASP A 51 -34.70 -19.13 57.44
N ASN A 52 -35.13 -18.07 56.74
CA ASN A 52 -36.20 -18.17 55.73
C ASN A 52 -36.66 -16.82 55.13
N GLN A 53 -36.94 -16.86 53.83
CA GLN A 53 -38.04 -16.17 53.10
C GLN A 53 -38.25 -14.64 53.07
N THR A 54 -38.65 -14.23 51.86
CA THR A 54 -39.56 -13.13 51.48
C THR A 54 -39.08 -11.66 51.44
N GLN A 55 -39.08 -11.17 50.19
CA GLN A 55 -39.41 -9.82 49.68
C GLN A 55 -40.63 -9.11 50.36
N PRO A 56 -41.02 -7.84 50.05
CA PRO A 56 -40.56 -6.95 48.95
C PRO A 56 -40.39 -5.42 49.27
N SER A 57 -39.99 -4.67 48.23
CA SER A 57 -40.53 -3.35 47.80
C SER A 57 -40.14 -2.00 48.42
N SER A 58 -40.24 -0.98 47.56
CA SER A 58 -40.33 0.48 47.79
C SER A 58 -39.00 1.21 48.09
N GLY A 59 -38.68 2.34 47.45
CA GLY A 59 -39.33 3.06 46.35
C GLY A 59 -38.90 4.54 46.31
N SER A 60 -38.93 5.18 45.13
CA SER A 60 -39.04 6.64 44.90
C SER A 60 -38.12 7.60 45.71
N SER A 61 -37.14 8.28 45.10
CA SER A 61 -37.27 9.69 44.61
C SER A 61 -37.25 10.78 45.73
N VAL A 62 -36.81 12.05 45.59
CA VAL A 62 -36.38 12.87 44.45
C VAL A 62 -35.68 14.18 44.94
N LYS A 63 -34.88 14.83 44.07
CA LYS A 63 -34.53 16.30 44.01
C LYS A 63 -33.67 17.04 45.08
N HIS A 64 -32.77 17.88 44.50
CA HIS A 64 -32.44 19.30 44.82
C HIS A 64 -31.47 19.62 46.00
N THR A 65 -30.64 20.69 46.03
CA THR A 65 -30.32 21.81 45.10
C THR A 65 -29.01 22.56 45.52
N PHE A 66 -28.26 23.09 44.55
CA PHE A 66 -27.48 24.37 44.53
C PHE A 66 -26.33 24.75 45.51
N SER A 67 -25.45 25.62 44.97
CA SER A 67 -24.58 26.65 45.64
C SER A 67 -23.25 26.19 46.29
N SER A 68 -22.12 26.94 46.27
CA SER A 68 -21.62 28.06 45.43
C SER A 68 -20.20 28.52 45.84
N ARG A 69 -19.39 29.00 44.86
CA ARG A 69 -18.38 30.09 44.92
C ARG A 69 -17.18 30.09 45.93
N GLY A 70 -16.02 30.53 45.41
CA GLY A 70 -14.98 31.30 46.13
C GLY A 70 -13.73 30.49 46.49
N ALA A 71 -12.58 30.56 45.80
CA ALA A 71 -11.64 31.68 45.54
C ALA A 71 -10.76 32.08 46.74
N GLY A 72 -9.43 31.87 46.61
CA GLY A 72 -8.42 32.31 47.58
C GLY A 72 -7.05 31.65 47.34
N SER A 73 -6.02 32.47 47.06
CA SER A 73 -4.61 32.07 46.94
C SER A 73 -3.85 32.41 48.23
N VAL A 74 -2.78 31.68 48.58
CA VAL A 74 -1.51 32.16 49.19
C VAL A 74 -0.52 30.98 49.29
N GLU A 75 0.77 31.24 49.07
CA GLU A 75 1.88 30.27 49.16
C GLU A 75 2.34 30.00 50.61
N LEU A 76 2.96 28.83 50.89
CA LEU A 76 4.27 28.71 51.58
C LEU A 76 4.70 27.25 51.88
N ARG A 77 5.95 26.93 51.48
CA ARG A 77 6.91 25.91 52.00
C ARG A 77 6.56 24.40 52.07
N ASN A 78 7.42 23.61 51.42
CA ASN A 78 7.57 22.14 51.58
C ASN A 78 7.91 21.71 53.01
N PRO A 79 7.56 20.47 53.41
CA PRO A 79 8.62 19.44 53.48
C PRO A 79 8.24 18.02 52.99
N SER A 80 9.26 17.30 52.53
CA SER A 80 9.50 15.84 52.49
C SER A 80 8.34 14.80 52.62
N THR A 81 8.24 13.96 51.58
CA THR A 81 8.09 12.49 51.63
C THR A 81 7.03 11.83 52.53
N LEU A 82 5.96 11.32 51.91
CA LEU A 82 5.57 9.89 52.00
C LEU A 82 4.65 9.51 50.83
N GLY A 83 4.95 8.43 50.12
CA GLY A 83 4.17 8.01 48.95
C GLY A 83 3.10 6.97 49.30
N SER A 84 1.83 7.28 49.02
CA SER A 84 0.77 6.26 48.97
C SER A 84 0.69 5.69 47.55
N ARG A 85 1.10 4.42 47.37
CA ARG A 85 0.95 3.69 46.11
C ARG A 85 -0.50 3.22 45.96
N GLY A 86 -1.31 3.99 45.24
CA GLY A 86 -2.58 3.48 44.69
C GLY A 86 -2.30 2.39 43.65
N ALA A 87 -3.08 1.30 43.67
CA ALA A 87 -2.91 0.18 42.76
C ALA A 87 -3.20 0.58 41.29
N MET A 88 -2.26 0.27 40.40
CA MET A 88 -2.43 0.45 38.95
C MET A 88 -3.24 -0.72 38.39
N SER A 89 -4.30 -0.43 37.62
CA SER A 89 -5.04 -1.46 36.88
C SER A 89 -4.16 -2.13 35.82
N PHE A 90 -4.40 -3.42 35.57
CA PHE A 90 -3.63 -4.28 34.66
C PHE A 90 -3.41 -3.65 33.26
N ALA A 91 -4.43 -2.96 32.74
CA ALA A 91 -4.36 -2.25 31.46
C ALA A 91 -3.31 -1.10 31.45
N ALA A 92 -3.09 -0.43 32.58
CA ALA A 92 -2.08 0.63 32.68
C ALA A 92 -0.65 0.06 32.78
N ALA A 93 -0.48 -1.15 33.32
CA ALA A 93 0.82 -1.84 33.38
C ALA A 93 1.27 -2.30 31.99
N ALA A 94 0.38 -2.91 31.21
CA ALA A 94 0.65 -3.33 29.82
C ALA A 94 1.06 -2.14 28.92
N MET A 95 0.44 -0.98 29.11
CA MET A 95 0.72 0.22 28.32
C MET A 95 2.04 0.93 28.69
N ALA A 96 2.56 0.73 29.91
CA ALA A 96 3.80 1.37 30.36
C ALA A 96 5.05 0.80 29.67
N GLY A 97 5.02 -0.47 29.23
CA GLY A 97 6.13 -1.13 28.53
C GLY A 97 6.37 -0.64 27.09
N LEU A 98 5.45 0.14 26.52
CA LEU A 98 5.53 0.64 25.14
C LEU A 98 6.21 2.01 25.01
N ALA A 99 6.52 2.67 26.12
CA ALA A 99 7.22 3.96 26.13
C ALA A 99 8.74 3.76 26.06
N SER A 100 9.30 3.82 24.85
CA SER A 100 10.76 3.84 24.65
C SER A 100 11.42 4.96 25.45
N VAL A 101 12.43 4.61 26.26
CA VAL A 101 13.16 5.55 27.12
C VAL A 101 14.06 6.45 26.27
N GLY A 102 13.55 7.63 25.92
CA GLY A 102 14.34 8.72 25.34
C GLY A 102 15.30 9.30 26.40
N SER A 103 16.61 9.11 26.21
CA SER A 103 17.62 9.68 27.11
C SER A 103 17.61 11.20 27.11
N ARG A 104 17.66 11.81 28.30
CA ARG A 104 17.91 13.24 28.48
C ARG A 104 19.31 13.59 27.97
N GLY A 105 19.43 14.67 27.21
CA GLY A 105 20.71 15.11 26.66
C GLY A 105 21.71 15.54 27.74
N ILE A 106 22.94 15.07 27.61
CA ILE A 106 24.11 15.57 28.35
C ILE A 106 24.98 16.35 27.35
N ARG A 107 25.49 17.51 27.79
CA ARG A 107 26.30 18.41 26.95
C ARG A 107 27.62 17.72 26.58
N GLY A 108 28.01 17.83 25.32
CA GLY A 108 29.32 17.36 24.87
C GLY A 108 30.45 18.20 25.45
N SER A 109 31.44 17.54 26.06
CA SER A 109 32.79 18.09 26.20
C SER A 109 33.60 17.64 25.00
N GLN A 110 34.20 18.60 24.27
CA GLN A 110 35.21 18.28 23.26
C GLN A 110 36.51 17.86 23.95
N ASP A 111 37.31 17.04 23.28
CA ASP A 111 38.74 16.92 23.60
C ASP A 111 39.62 17.03 22.33
N ARG A 112 40.88 17.38 22.54
CA ARG A 112 41.77 17.95 21.52
C ARG A 112 42.50 16.88 20.70
N ARG A 113 41.93 16.49 19.55
CA ARG A 113 42.64 16.11 18.30
C ARG A 113 41.60 15.86 17.19
N GLY A 114 41.40 16.84 16.32
CA GLY A 114 40.43 16.74 15.23
C GLY A 114 40.89 15.80 14.12
N LEU A 115 40.24 14.63 14.01
CA LEU A 115 40.25 13.72 12.85
C LEU A 115 38.89 12.99 12.83
N PRO A 116 38.18 12.91 11.68
CA PRO A 116 36.92 12.17 11.61
C PRO A 116 37.19 10.67 11.42
N LEU A 117 36.75 9.85 12.37
CA LEU A 117 36.73 8.39 12.21
C LEU A 117 35.44 7.98 11.50
N GLY A 118 35.54 7.13 10.49
CA GLY A 118 34.39 6.72 9.67
C GLY A 118 33.33 6.00 10.49
N THR A 119 32.09 6.51 10.46
CA THR A 119 30.94 5.87 11.11
C THR A 119 30.41 4.75 10.23
N SER A 120 30.71 3.51 10.62
CA SER A 120 29.91 2.36 10.22
C SER A 120 28.46 2.54 10.72
N ALA A 121 27.50 2.12 9.91
CA ALA A 121 26.10 2.11 10.30
C ALA A 121 25.86 1.03 11.36
N HIS A 122 25.93 1.40 12.64
CA HIS A 122 25.45 0.52 13.70
C HIS A 122 23.93 0.42 13.62
N GLU A 123 23.46 -0.74 13.20
CA GLU A 123 22.10 -1.20 13.46
C GLU A 123 21.76 -1.05 14.95
N HIS A 124 20.47 -0.90 15.24
CA HIS A 124 19.98 -1.03 16.61
C HIS A 124 20.09 -2.50 17.06
N SER A 125 21.28 -2.88 17.55
CA SER A 125 21.53 -4.20 18.14
C SER A 125 20.59 -4.40 19.32
N ASN A 126 19.74 -5.42 19.17
CA ASN A 126 18.64 -5.68 20.09
C ASN A 126 19.22 -6.31 21.34
N LYS A 127 19.19 -5.63 22.49
CA LYS A 127 19.88 -6.14 23.69
C LYS A 127 19.26 -7.40 24.29
N LEU A 128 18.04 -7.77 23.87
CA LEU A 128 17.29 -8.93 24.37
C LEU A 128 16.62 -9.68 23.21
N ILE A 129 16.63 -11.01 23.33
CA ILE A 129 15.87 -11.97 22.54
C ILE A 129 14.85 -12.60 23.49
N PHE A 130 13.60 -12.74 23.05
CA PHE A 130 12.55 -13.43 23.81
C PHE A 130 12.18 -14.73 23.11
N THR A 131 11.95 -15.78 23.89
CA THR A 131 11.70 -17.16 23.43
C THR A 131 10.58 -17.79 24.25
N ALA A 132 9.65 -18.47 23.60
CA ALA A 132 8.61 -19.29 24.25
C ALA A 132 8.53 -20.63 23.52
N GLY A 133 8.37 -21.74 24.24
CA GLY A 133 8.36 -23.09 23.63
C GLY A 133 9.60 -23.40 22.79
N GLY A 134 10.76 -22.82 23.12
CA GLY A 134 12.00 -22.94 22.33
C GLY A 134 12.05 -22.16 21.01
N LYS A 135 10.95 -21.53 20.56
CA LYS A 135 10.88 -20.69 19.35
C LYS A 135 11.10 -19.21 19.71
N GLN A 136 11.83 -18.47 18.88
CA GLN A 136 12.06 -17.03 19.06
C GLN A 136 10.78 -16.22 18.74
N LEU A 137 10.38 -15.33 19.65
CA LEU A 137 9.21 -14.47 19.47
C LEU A 137 9.50 -13.34 18.47
N SER A 138 8.61 -13.17 17.49
CA SER A 138 8.69 -12.09 16.51
C SER A 138 8.44 -10.72 17.16
N LYS A 139 9.32 -9.76 16.90
CA LYS A 139 9.22 -8.37 17.39
C LYS A 139 8.06 -7.58 16.79
N HIS A 140 7.38 -8.13 15.79
CA HIS A 140 6.26 -7.50 15.08
C HIS A 140 4.89 -7.98 15.57
N LEU A 141 4.86 -9.00 16.44
CA LEU A 141 3.67 -9.55 17.05
C LEU A 141 3.55 -9.10 18.51
N THR A 142 2.32 -9.03 19.02
CA THR A 142 2.11 -8.96 20.47
C THR A 142 2.42 -10.32 21.10
N VAL A 143 2.74 -10.34 22.40
CA VAL A 143 2.94 -11.59 23.16
C VAL A 143 1.71 -12.50 23.01
N TYR A 144 0.51 -11.92 23.06
CA TYR A 144 -0.75 -12.63 22.82
C TYR A 144 -0.81 -13.27 21.42
N GLN A 145 -0.50 -12.52 20.36
CA GLN A 145 -0.48 -13.05 18.98
C GLN A 145 0.51 -14.21 18.82
N ALA A 146 1.70 -14.07 19.41
CA ALA A 146 2.73 -15.09 19.30
C ALA A 146 2.39 -16.36 20.11
N MET A 147 1.71 -16.22 21.25
CA MET A 147 1.17 -17.37 22.02
C MET A 147 -0.02 -18.01 21.33
N GLN A 148 -0.93 -17.22 20.76
CA GLN A 148 -2.05 -17.75 19.95
C GLN A 148 -1.53 -18.54 18.74
N GLN A 149 -0.47 -18.07 18.07
CA GLN A 149 0.18 -18.82 17.00
C GLN A 149 0.90 -20.09 17.49
N GLN A 150 1.34 -20.15 18.74
CA GLN A 150 1.89 -21.38 19.32
C GLN A 150 0.78 -22.39 19.62
N VAL A 151 -0.30 -21.98 20.28
CA VAL A 151 -1.45 -22.86 20.57
C VAL A 151 -2.02 -23.48 19.30
N VAL A 152 -2.26 -22.69 18.25
CA VAL A 152 -2.77 -23.20 16.96
C VAL A 152 -1.78 -24.15 16.28
N HIS A 153 -0.48 -23.89 16.39
CA HIS A 153 0.55 -24.74 15.78
C HIS A 153 0.78 -26.05 16.56
N ASP A 154 0.55 -26.04 17.87
CA ASP A 154 0.57 -27.25 18.70
C ASP A 154 -0.73 -28.07 18.48
N GLU A 155 -1.87 -27.42 18.20
CA GLU A 155 -3.12 -28.08 17.76
C GLU A 155 -2.97 -28.77 16.39
N ASP A 156 -2.35 -28.12 15.39
CA ASP A 156 -2.04 -28.72 14.06
C ASP A 156 -1.13 -29.97 14.16
N ASP A 157 -0.23 -30.01 15.15
CA ASP A 157 0.66 -31.15 15.40
C ASP A 157 -0.02 -32.26 16.25
N GLU A 158 -0.98 -31.93 17.14
CA GLU A 158 -1.85 -32.93 17.81
C GLU A 158 -2.82 -33.60 16.80
N GLU A 159 -3.49 -32.84 15.92
CA GLU A 159 -4.42 -33.40 14.91
C GLU A 159 -3.74 -34.39 13.96
N ARG A 160 -2.45 -34.20 13.66
CA ARG A 160 -1.64 -35.13 12.86
C ARG A 160 -1.32 -36.45 13.56
N LEU A 161 -1.44 -36.53 14.88
CA LEU A 161 -1.01 -37.68 15.69
C LEU A 161 -2.15 -38.37 16.44
N GLY A 162 -3.32 -37.76 16.57
CA GLY A 162 -4.49 -38.38 17.18
C GLY A 162 -5.81 -37.73 16.79
N GLY A 163 -6.66 -38.45 16.05
CA GLY A 163 -8.03 -38.01 15.78
C GLY A 163 -8.93 -38.16 16.99
N SER A 164 -9.40 -37.03 17.56
CA SER A 164 -10.51 -37.01 18.52
C SER A 164 -11.37 -35.77 18.34
N ASP A 165 -12.63 -35.96 17.94
CA ASP A 165 -13.62 -34.88 17.75
C ASP A 165 -13.99 -34.22 19.09
N LEU A 166 -13.52 -33.00 19.34
CA LEU A 166 -14.02 -32.11 20.41
C LEU A 166 -14.04 -30.65 19.90
N PRO A 167 -15.05 -29.83 20.25
CA PRO A 167 -15.17 -28.49 19.68
C PRO A 167 -14.08 -27.56 20.18
N ASN A 168 -13.47 -26.81 19.24
CA ASN A 168 -12.52 -25.73 19.50
C ASN A 168 -13.17 -24.66 20.40
N ASP A 169 -12.79 -24.67 21.68
CA ASP A 169 -13.07 -23.60 22.64
C ASP A 169 -11.73 -22.98 23.04
N GLY A 170 -11.57 -21.68 22.78
CA GLY A 170 -10.32 -20.93 23.00
C GLY A 170 -9.96 -20.70 24.47
N SER A 171 -10.41 -21.59 25.37
CA SER A 171 -10.15 -21.57 26.81
C SER A 171 -8.72 -22.00 27.16
N ARG A 172 -8.08 -22.89 26.38
CA ARG A 172 -6.64 -23.28 26.56
C ARG A 172 -5.73 -22.05 26.68
N LEU A 173 -5.88 -21.06 25.78
CA LEU A 173 -5.10 -19.82 25.79
C LEU A 173 -5.22 -19.00 27.11
N TRP A 174 -6.28 -19.20 27.88
CA TRP A 174 -6.53 -18.51 29.15
C TRP A 174 -6.36 -19.38 30.40
N SER A 175 -6.32 -20.72 30.25
CA SER A 175 -5.98 -21.66 31.33
C SER A 175 -4.47 -21.96 31.41
N ASP A 176 -3.76 -21.88 30.29
CA ASP A 176 -2.44 -22.47 30.17
C ASP A 176 -1.34 -21.47 30.54
N MET A 177 -0.30 -21.97 31.22
CA MET A 177 0.81 -21.14 31.71
C MET A 177 1.95 -21.09 30.69
N PHE A 178 1.96 -20.05 29.87
CA PHE A 178 2.99 -19.85 28.85
C PHE A 178 4.27 -19.21 29.42
N THR A 179 5.35 -19.97 29.49
CA THR A 179 6.66 -19.49 29.96
C THR A 179 7.42 -18.75 28.86
N ILE A 180 7.61 -17.43 29.03
CA ILE A 180 8.53 -16.63 28.20
C ILE A 180 9.90 -16.57 28.89
N THR A 181 10.91 -17.01 28.17
CA THR A 181 12.32 -16.83 28.52
C THR A 181 12.90 -15.64 27.77
N TYR A 182 13.92 -15.00 28.33
CA TYR A 182 14.68 -13.95 27.65
C TYR A 182 16.18 -14.17 27.81
N GLN A 183 16.93 -13.88 26.76
CA GLN A 183 18.38 -13.92 26.75
C GLN A 183 18.90 -12.57 26.23
N LYS A 184 20.09 -12.17 26.69
CA LYS A 184 20.82 -11.07 26.06
C LYS A 184 21.21 -11.49 24.63
N ALA A 185 21.01 -10.65 23.62
CA ALA A 185 21.58 -10.94 22.32
C ALA A 185 23.08 -10.65 22.38
N ASP A 186 23.90 -11.68 22.20
CA ASP A 186 25.34 -11.51 22.13
C ASP A 186 25.75 -11.16 20.68
N ASN A 187 26.62 -10.16 20.57
CA ASN A 187 27.20 -9.75 19.30
C ASN A 187 28.44 -10.63 19.05
N GLU A 188 28.28 -11.76 18.38
CA GLU A 188 29.43 -12.52 17.86
C GLU A 188 29.43 -12.53 16.33
N VAL A 189 30.63 -12.26 15.79
CA VAL A 189 30.99 -12.37 14.38
C VAL A 189 31.75 -13.68 14.22
N ASP A 190 31.55 -14.36 13.09
CA ASP A 190 31.92 -15.75 12.81
C ASP A 190 33.26 -16.25 13.36
N ARG A 191 33.26 -17.50 13.85
CA ARG A 191 34.41 -18.40 13.71
C ARG A 191 34.02 -19.88 13.59
N GLU A 192 34.29 -20.47 12.43
CA GLU A 192 34.02 -21.88 12.12
C GLU A 192 35.04 -22.89 12.71
N SER A 193 34.68 -24.18 12.62
CA SER A 193 35.55 -25.38 12.59
C SER A 193 35.96 -25.98 13.96
N THR A 194 36.17 -27.30 14.17
CA THR A 194 36.22 -28.50 13.28
C THR A 194 35.89 -29.81 14.06
N ARG A 195 35.59 -30.92 13.34
CA ARG A 195 35.35 -32.35 13.75
C ARG A 195 33.90 -32.65 14.16
N GLY A 196 33.17 -33.63 13.60
CA GLY A 196 33.50 -34.84 12.82
C GLY A 196 33.13 -36.08 13.66
N SER A 197 32.26 -37.02 13.26
CA SER A 197 32.24 -37.77 12.00
C SER A 197 30.90 -38.52 11.74
N SER A 198 30.63 -38.81 10.46
CA SER A 198 29.89 -39.97 9.90
C SER A 198 28.49 -40.37 10.41
N LEU A 199 27.50 -40.33 9.50
CA LEU A 199 26.53 -41.43 9.32
C LEU A 199 26.08 -41.58 7.83
N VAL A 200 26.52 -42.69 7.23
CA VAL A 200 26.00 -43.44 6.07
C VAL A 200 25.00 -42.78 5.12
N LEU A 201 25.44 -42.57 3.88
CA LEU A 201 24.58 -42.39 2.69
C LEU A 201 23.78 -43.66 2.38
N LYS A 202 22.44 -43.53 2.24
CA LYS A 202 21.62 -44.46 1.45
C LYS A 202 20.96 -43.69 0.32
N SER A 203 21.23 -44.12 -0.91
CA SER A 203 20.67 -43.53 -2.13
C SER A 203 19.23 -44.00 -2.36
N SER A 204 18.28 -43.08 -2.28
CA SER A 204 16.94 -43.21 -2.87
C SER A 204 16.85 -42.27 -4.07
N LYS A 205 16.26 -42.74 -5.17
CA LYS A 205 16.37 -42.12 -6.50
C LYS A 205 15.76 -40.72 -6.57
N SER A 206 16.38 -39.93 -7.45
CA SER A 206 15.90 -38.69 -8.04
C SER A 206 14.42 -38.69 -8.45
N GLU A 207 13.63 -37.78 -7.87
CA GLU A 207 12.37 -37.31 -8.49
C GLU A 207 11.91 -35.96 -7.91
N LEU A 208 12.75 -34.92 -8.00
CA LEU A 208 12.34 -33.53 -7.73
C LEU A 208 13.13 -32.50 -8.56
N CYS A 209 13.20 -32.71 -9.88
CA CYS A 209 13.76 -31.77 -10.85
C CYS A 209 13.12 -31.99 -12.24
N ARG A 210 11.79 -31.83 -12.32
CA ARG A 210 11.01 -31.65 -13.56
C ARG A 210 9.55 -31.33 -13.23
N ALA A 211 9.31 -30.09 -12.82
CA ALA A 211 7.98 -29.45 -12.85
C ALA A 211 7.99 -28.23 -13.80
N THR A 212 8.90 -28.19 -14.77
CA THR A 212 8.69 -27.47 -16.02
C THR A 212 7.81 -28.33 -16.92
N SER A 213 6.52 -28.38 -16.58
CA SER A 213 5.49 -29.06 -17.35
C SER A 213 4.31 -28.12 -17.52
N GLN A 214 4.51 -27.16 -18.42
CA GLN A 214 3.48 -26.76 -19.38
C GLN A 214 2.10 -26.54 -18.74
N GLU A 215 1.98 -25.44 -18.00
CA GLU A 215 0.68 -24.83 -17.75
C GLU A 215 0.02 -24.62 -19.11
N GLN A 216 -0.94 -25.50 -19.43
CA GLN A 216 -1.89 -25.23 -20.49
C GLN A 216 -2.53 -23.91 -20.11
N CYS A 217 -2.43 -22.90 -20.99
CA CYS A 217 -3.06 -21.61 -20.74
C CYS A 217 -4.56 -21.84 -20.66
N THR A 218 -5.07 -22.01 -19.44
CA THR A 218 -6.50 -21.97 -19.17
C THR A 218 -6.94 -20.57 -19.57
N SER A 219 -7.99 -20.47 -20.39
CA SER A 219 -8.46 -19.15 -20.79
C SER A 219 -8.87 -18.37 -19.53
N LEU A 220 -8.84 -17.04 -19.56
CA LEU A 220 -9.35 -16.24 -18.42
C LEU A 220 -10.78 -16.64 -18.04
N LEU A 221 -11.57 -17.12 -19.01
CA LEU A 221 -12.90 -17.70 -18.79
C LEU A 221 -12.82 -19.05 -18.06
N ASP A 222 -11.93 -19.96 -18.44
CA ASP A 222 -11.72 -21.23 -17.72
C ASP A 222 -11.26 -20.98 -16.28
N SER A 223 -10.36 -20.03 -16.04
CA SER A 223 -9.91 -19.65 -14.69
C SER A 223 -11.07 -19.14 -13.81
N ILE A 224 -12.03 -18.42 -14.40
CA ILE A 224 -13.24 -17.95 -13.72
C ILE A 224 -14.25 -19.09 -13.51
N LEU A 225 -14.43 -19.97 -14.51
CA LEU A 225 -15.42 -21.06 -14.52
C LEU A 225 -15.00 -22.28 -13.70
N GLN A 226 -13.69 -22.54 -13.56
CA GLN A 226 -13.11 -23.52 -12.64
C GLN A 226 -13.12 -23.02 -11.18
N GLY A 227 -13.75 -21.87 -10.90
CA GLY A 227 -13.58 -21.03 -9.71
C GLY A 227 -13.81 -21.71 -8.36
N GLU A 228 -12.78 -22.39 -7.86
CA GLU A 228 -12.63 -22.65 -6.44
C GLU A 228 -12.46 -21.32 -5.71
N LEU A 229 -13.27 -21.09 -4.68
CA LEU A 229 -13.08 -19.92 -3.80
C LEU A 229 -11.76 -20.06 -3.04
N PRO A 230 -10.89 -19.04 -3.01
CA PRO A 230 -9.64 -19.06 -2.25
C PRO A 230 -9.92 -18.76 -0.76
N CYS A 231 -10.67 -19.65 -0.12
CA CYS A 231 -11.03 -19.60 1.30
C CYS A 231 -11.25 -21.01 1.86
N ASP A 232 -10.95 -21.18 3.14
CA ASP A 232 -11.04 -22.45 3.87
C ASP A 232 -12.47 -22.82 4.28
N ILE A 233 -13.47 -22.35 3.52
CA ILE A 233 -14.89 -22.71 3.69
C ILE A 233 -15.10 -24.08 3.05
N GLU A 234 -15.71 -25.01 3.79
CA GLU A 234 -15.97 -26.35 3.26
C GLU A 234 -16.79 -26.33 1.95
N LYS A 235 -16.23 -26.97 0.91
CA LYS A 235 -16.85 -27.12 -0.42
C LYS A 235 -18.21 -27.85 -0.39
N SER A 236 -18.47 -28.61 0.68
CA SER A 236 -19.74 -29.29 0.98
C SER A 236 -20.91 -28.32 1.26
N THR A 237 -20.61 -27.10 1.71
CA THR A 237 -21.62 -26.20 2.29
C THR A 237 -22.37 -25.43 1.21
N GLN A 238 -23.69 -25.32 1.33
CA GLN A 238 -24.53 -24.54 0.39
C GLN A 238 -24.06 -23.09 0.21
N THR A 239 -23.54 -22.47 1.27
CA THR A 239 -22.90 -21.14 1.27
C THR A 239 -21.72 -21.06 0.29
N TYR A 240 -20.87 -22.09 0.21
CA TYR A 240 -19.75 -22.13 -0.73
C TYR A 240 -20.25 -22.04 -2.17
N ASN A 241 -21.24 -22.88 -2.52
CA ASN A 241 -21.84 -22.92 -3.85
C ASN A 241 -22.50 -21.60 -4.25
N ILE A 242 -23.16 -20.91 -3.32
CA ILE A 242 -23.75 -19.58 -3.57
C ILE A 242 -22.65 -18.54 -3.81
N LEU A 243 -21.58 -18.52 -3.01
CA LEU A 243 -20.48 -17.57 -3.14
C LEU A 243 -19.67 -17.81 -4.44
N ALA A 244 -19.44 -19.07 -4.80
CA ALA A 244 -18.78 -19.45 -6.04
C ALA A 244 -19.60 -19.03 -7.26
N LEU A 245 -20.92 -19.29 -7.25
CA LEU A 245 -21.83 -18.82 -8.31
C LEU A 245 -21.82 -17.28 -8.43
N LEU A 246 -21.87 -16.55 -7.32
CA LEU A 246 -21.79 -15.09 -7.34
C LEU A 246 -20.46 -14.58 -7.92
N ARG A 247 -19.34 -15.24 -7.59
CA ARG A 247 -18.01 -14.93 -8.15
C ARG A 247 -17.95 -15.19 -9.66
N VAL A 248 -18.53 -16.28 -10.14
CA VAL A 248 -18.65 -16.58 -11.59
C VAL A 248 -19.51 -15.52 -12.29
N LEU A 249 -20.67 -15.17 -11.74
CA LEU A 249 -21.57 -14.15 -12.30
C LEU A 249 -20.91 -12.76 -12.35
N GLU A 250 -20.13 -12.40 -11.32
CA GLU A 250 -19.38 -11.15 -11.28
C GLU A 250 -18.25 -11.13 -12.33
N GLY A 251 -17.47 -12.20 -12.44
CA GLY A 251 -16.44 -12.34 -13.48
C GLY A 251 -17.00 -12.29 -14.91
N LEU A 252 -18.14 -12.93 -15.16
CA LEU A 252 -18.86 -12.84 -16.44
C LEU A 252 -19.39 -11.42 -16.70
N ASN A 253 -19.84 -10.68 -15.69
CA ASN A 253 -20.23 -9.27 -15.81
C ASN A 253 -19.04 -8.36 -16.13
N GLN A 254 -17.86 -8.61 -15.52
CA GLN A 254 -16.62 -7.91 -15.87
C GLN A 254 -16.21 -8.17 -17.32
N LEU A 255 -16.19 -9.44 -17.75
CA LEU A 255 -15.83 -9.88 -19.10
C LEU A 255 -16.91 -9.66 -20.17
N SER A 256 -18.11 -9.23 -19.78
CA SER A 256 -19.25 -9.02 -20.69
C SER A 256 -18.94 -8.25 -21.99
N PRO A 257 -18.10 -7.19 -22.02
CA PRO A 257 -17.69 -6.54 -23.26
C PRO A 257 -16.87 -7.46 -24.18
N ARG A 258 -16.00 -8.29 -23.61
CA ARG A 258 -15.14 -9.22 -24.36
C ARG A 258 -15.94 -10.40 -24.90
N LEU A 259 -16.91 -10.90 -24.14
CA LEU A 259 -17.83 -11.96 -24.60
C LEU A 259 -18.71 -11.50 -25.77
N ARG A 260 -19.18 -10.25 -25.76
CA ARG A 260 -19.90 -9.66 -26.90
C ARG A 260 -19.01 -9.46 -28.13
N LEU A 261 -17.80 -8.97 -27.91
CA LEU A 261 -16.79 -8.84 -28.95
C LEU A 261 -16.51 -10.20 -29.61
N GLN A 262 -16.28 -11.25 -28.81
CA GLN A 262 -16.09 -12.62 -29.32
C GLN A 262 -17.29 -13.07 -30.18
N ALA A 263 -18.53 -12.90 -29.70
CA ALA A 263 -19.71 -13.28 -30.51
C ALA A 263 -19.78 -12.55 -31.86
N THR A 264 -19.38 -11.26 -31.94
CA THR A 264 -19.29 -10.55 -33.22
C THR A 264 -18.12 -11.01 -34.09
N CYS A 265 -17.01 -11.44 -33.49
CA CYS A 265 -15.91 -12.08 -34.20
C CYS A 265 -16.37 -13.43 -34.76
N ASP A 266 -17.06 -14.26 -33.99
CA ASP A 266 -17.55 -15.57 -34.38
C ASP A 266 -18.50 -15.46 -35.60
N ASP A 267 -19.40 -14.47 -35.61
CA ASP A 267 -20.28 -14.21 -36.77
C ASP A 267 -19.51 -13.78 -38.04
N PHE A 268 -18.39 -13.06 -37.91
CA PHE A 268 -17.48 -12.77 -39.03
C PHE A 268 -16.65 -13.99 -39.45
N ILE A 269 -16.18 -14.79 -38.48
CA ILE A 269 -15.41 -16.03 -38.66
C ILE A 269 -16.24 -17.08 -39.40
N GLU A 270 -17.55 -17.16 -39.15
CA GLU A 270 -18.47 -17.98 -39.93
C GLU A 270 -18.83 -17.34 -41.30
N GLY A 271 -18.70 -16.03 -41.44
CA GLY A 271 -18.98 -15.27 -42.66
C GLY A 271 -20.43 -14.81 -42.80
N LYS A 272 -21.17 -14.70 -41.68
CA LYS A 272 -22.51 -14.10 -41.62
C LYS A 272 -22.46 -12.58 -41.79
N VAL A 273 -21.35 -11.96 -41.39
CA VAL A 273 -21.13 -10.51 -41.41
C VAL A 273 -19.86 -10.20 -42.21
N GLY A 274 -19.92 -9.18 -43.09
CA GLY A 274 -18.82 -8.83 -44.00
C GLY A 274 -17.86 -7.74 -43.50
N THR A 275 -18.19 -7.01 -42.42
CA THR A 275 -17.34 -5.94 -41.86
C THR A 275 -17.30 -5.98 -40.34
N LEU A 276 -16.18 -5.55 -39.75
CA LEU A 276 -15.97 -5.47 -38.29
C LEU A 276 -16.46 -4.13 -37.69
N ASP A 277 -17.38 -3.42 -38.35
CA ASP A 277 -17.81 -2.07 -37.92
C ASP A 277 -18.60 -2.06 -36.58
N GLY A 278 -18.97 -3.24 -36.05
CA GLY A 278 -19.78 -3.41 -34.83
C GLY A 278 -19.02 -3.83 -33.55
N LEU A 279 -17.70 -4.09 -33.61
CA LEU A 279 -16.94 -4.75 -32.53
C LEU A 279 -17.09 -4.11 -31.13
N TYR A 280 -17.14 -2.78 -31.06
CA TYR A 280 -17.02 -2.03 -29.79
C TYR A 280 -18.36 -1.59 -29.19
N GLY A 281 -19.43 -2.35 -29.45
CA GLY A 281 -20.77 -2.09 -28.92
C GLY A 281 -20.87 -2.09 -27.38
N THR A 282 -21.24 -0.95 -26.80
CA THR A 282 -21.54 -0.81 -25.36
C THR A 282 -22.88 -1.45 -24.99
N GLY A 283 -22.89 -2.77 -24.83
CA GLY A 283 -23.98 -3.48 -24.16
C GLY A 283 -24.00 -3.23 -22.65
N ALA A 284 -25.18 -3.31 -22.04
CA ALA A 284 -25.38 -3.10 -20.61
C ALA A 284 -24.49 -4.02 -19.75
N LYS A 285 -24.10 -3.51 -18.57
CA LYS A 285 -23.47 -4.26 -17.49
C LYS A 285 -24.40 -4.21 -16.27
N VAL A 286 -24.37 -5.25 -15.44
CA VAL A 286 -25.00 -5.21 -14.12
C VAL A 286 -24.21 -4.23 -13.24
N PRO A 287 -24.85 -3.24 -12.57
CA PRO A 287 -24.18 -2.35 -11.64
C PRO A 287 -23.47 -3.13 -10.52
N SER A 288 -22.28 -2.70 -10.13
CA SER A 288 -21.53 -3.34 -9.03
C SER A 288 -22.27 -3.28 -7.70
N GLU A 289 -23.16 -2.30 -7.53
CA GLU A 289 -24.02 -2.12 -6.35
C GLU A 289 -24.98 -3.30 -6.11
N GLU A 290 -25.44 -3.98 -7.16
CA GLU A 290 -26.35 -5.14 -7.04
C GLU A 290 -25.68 -6.35 -6.40
N PHE A 291 -24.34 -6.43 -6.46
CA PHE A 291 -23.56 -7.49 -5.83
C PHE A 291 -23.24 -7.21 -4.35
N ILE A 292 -23.52 -6.01 -3.82
CA ILE A 292 -23.12 -5.60 -2.47
C ILE A 292 -24.03 -6.23 -1.40
N SER A 293 -23.41 -6.88 -0.41
CA SER A 293 -24.12 -7.46 0.73
C SER A 293 -24.42 -6.42 1.81
N SER A 294 -25.67 -5.96 1.86
CA SER A 294 -26.20 -5.08 2.91
C SER A 294 -26.16 -5.67 4.32
N LYS A 295 -25.94 -6.98 4.47
CA LYS A 295 -25.87 -7.68 5.77
C LYS A 295 -24.45 -8.00 6.22
N LEU A 296 -23.52 -8.29 5.30
CA LEU A 296 -22.12 -8.56 5.65
C LEU A 296 -21.31 -7.27 5.83
N THR A 297 -21.58 -6.25 5.01
CA THR A 297 -20.92 -4.93 5.08
C THR A 297 -20.91 -4.32 6.49
N PRO A 298 -22.05 -4.15 7.19
CA PRO A 298 -22.03 -3.58 8.55
C PRO A 298 -21.40 -4.50 9.60
N LYS A 299 -21.39 -5.83 9.39
CA LYS A 299 -20.68 -6.77 10.28
C LYS A 299 -19.17 -6.60 10.17
N LEU A 300 -18.65 -6.55 8.94
CA LEU A 300 -17.23 -6.34 8.67
C LEU A 300 -16.77 -4.98 9.21
N ALA A 301 -17.50 -3.91 8.91
CA ALA A 301 -17.21 -2.56 9.41
C ALA A 301 -17.16 -2.51 10.95
N ARG A 302 -18.11 -3.16 11.65
CA ARG A 302 -18.11 -3.23 13.12
C ARG A 302 -16.92 -4.02 13.67
N GLN A 303 -16.51 -5.11 13.03
CA GLN A 303 -15.37 -5.91 13.51
C GLN A 303 -14.03 -5.19 13.30
N ILE A 304 -13.87 -4.43 12.21
CA ILE A 304 -12.67 -3.60 11.97
C ILE A 304 -12.60 -2.40 12.94
N GLN A 305 -13.72 -1.99 13.54
CA GLN A 305 -13.73 -0.93 14.57
C GLN A 305 -13.37 -1.43 15.98
N ASP A 306 -13.26 -2.75 16.19
CA ASP A 306 -12.87 -3.31 17.48
C ASP A 306 -11.36 -3.15 17.70
N VAL A 307 -11.00 -2.14 18.50
CA VAL A 307 -9.62 -1.83 18.92
C VAL A 307 -8.93 -3.06 19.50
N LEU A 308 -9.64 -3.87 20.29
CA LEU A 308 -9.05 -5.02 20.98
C LEU A 308 -8.79 -6.16 20.00
N ALA A 309 -9.76 -6.48 19.14
CA ALA A 309 -9.59 -7.51 18.09
C ALA A 309 -8.48 -7.16 17.09
N LEU A 310 -8.28 -5.88 16.78
CA LEU A 310 -7.12 -5.42 16.00
C LEU A 310 -5.80 -5.55 16.77
N CYS A 311 -5.76 -5.15 18.06
CA CYS A 311 -4.57 -5.28 18.93
C CYS A 311 -4.13 -6.73 19.15
N SER A 312 -5.08 -7.63 19.35
CA SER A 312 -4.84 -9.07 19.51
C SER A 312 -4.60 -9.77 18.18
N GLY A 313 -4.87 -9.14 17.03
CA GLY A 313 -4.93 -9.81 15.73
C GLY A 313 -6.07 -10.82 15.58
N SER A 314 -6.94 -10.95 16.60
CA SER A 314 -8.03 -11.92 16.66
C SER A 314 -9.28 -11.47 15.88
N LEU A 315 -9.09 -10.81 14.73
CA LEU A 315 -10.17 -10.61 13.76
C LEU A 315 -10.61 -11.99 13.25
N PRO A 316 -11.92 -12.31 13.24
CA PRO A 316 -12.40 -13.60 12.76
C PRO A 316 -11.91 -13.91 11.34
N SER A 317 -11.49 -15.15 11.09
CA SER A 317 -10.90 -15.61 9.81
C SER A 317 -11.76 -15.25 8.59
N TRP A 318 -13.08 -15.30 8.72
CA TRP A 318 -14.02 -14.92 7.66
C TRP A 318 -13.82 -13.48 7.14
N CYS A 319 -13.30 -12.54 7.95
CA CYS A 319 -13.00 -11.19 7.50
C CYS A 319 -11.95 -11.21 6.37
N TYR A 320 -10.84 -11.91 6.59
CA TYR A 320 -9.76 -12.04 5.61
C TYR A 320 -10.19 -12.91 4.42
N GLN A 321 -10.77 -14.08 4.69
CA GLN A 321 -11.23 -15.01 3.66
C GLN A 321 -12.28 -14.38 2.74
N MET A 322 -13.32 -13.74 3.28
CA MET A 322 -14.41 -13.19 2.47
C MET A 322 -13.99 -11.94 1.70
N THR A 323 -13.15 -11.06 2.28
CA THR A 323 -12.65 -9.88 1.55
C THR A 323 -11.69 -10.24 0.43
N LYS A 324 -10.98 -11.37 0.53
CA LYS A 324 -10.09 -11.89 -0.53
C LYS A 324 -10.83 -12.75 -1.58
N ALA A 325 -11.75 -13.62 -1.15
CA ALA A 325 -12.46 -14.53 -2.06
C ALA A 325 -13.62 -13.86 -2.81
N CYS A 326 -14.35 -12.95 -2.15
CA CYS A 326 -15.53 -12.27 -2.70
C CYS A 326 -15.51 -10.75 -2.40
N PRO A 327 -14.49 -9.99 -2.85
CA PRO A 327 -14.38 -8.55 -2.59
C PRO A 327 -15.59 -7.74 -3.07
N PHE A 328 -16.23 -8.16 -4.17
CA PHE A 328 -17.43 -7.52 -4.74
C PHE A 328 -18.62 -7.45 -3.77
N LEU A 329 -18.68 -8.30 -2.73
CA LEU A 329 -19.74 -8.24 -1.72
C LEU A 329 -19.65 -7.00 -0.81
N PHE A 330 -18.53 -6.28 -0.84
CA PHE A 330 -18.25 -5.16 0.04
C PHE A 330 -18.01 -3.88 -0.76
N PRO A 331 -18.57 -2.72 -0.33
CA PRO A 331 -18.26 -1.44 -0.93
C PRO A 331 -16.76 -1.14 -0.86
N PHE A 332 -16.27 -0.39 -1.85
CA PHE A 332 -14.88 0.10 -1.87
C PHE A 332 -14.47 0.71 -0.53
N GLU A 333 -15.33 1.52 0.09
CA GLU A 333 -15.02 2.18 1.36
C GLU A 333 -14.76 1.20 2.51
N THR A 334 -15.55 0.14 2.61
CA THR A 334 -15.38 -0.89 3.66
C THR A 334 -14.10 -1.69 3.41
N ARG A 335 -13.78 -2.01 2.16
CA ARG A 335 -12.52 -2.69 1.80
C ARG A 335 -11.31 -1.79 2.03
N ARG A 336 -11.41 -0.49 1.72
CA ARG A 336 -10.42 0.53 2.05
C ARG A 336 -10.17 0.57 3.56
N GLN A 337 -11.21 0.61 4.38
CA GLN A 337 -11.07 0.59 5.84
C GLN A 337 -10.42 -0.70 6.34
N HIS A 338 -10.83 -1.87 5.82
CA HIS A 338 -10.20 -3.16 6.12
C HIS A 338 -8.70 -3.15 5.82
N PHE A 339 -8.32 -2.82 4.59
CA PHE A 339 -6.93 -2.77 4.12
C PHE A 339 -6.04 -1.93 5.03
N TYR A 340 -6.44 -0.69 5.33
CA TYR A 340 -5.62 0.19 6.16
C TYR A 340 -5.53 -0.23 7.63
N SER A 341 -6.50 -0.99 8.14
CA SER A 341 -6.47 -1.54 9.50
C SER A 341 -5.66 -2.83 9.62
N THR A 342 -5.43 -3.57 8.53
CA THR A 342 -4.74 -4.88 8.56
C THR A 342 -3.36 -4.86 7.89
N ALA A 343 -3.18 -4.21 6.73
CA ALA A 343 -1.96 -4.33 5.92
C ALA A 343 -0.72 -3.62 6.49
N PHE A 344 -0.89 -2.61 7.34
CA PHE A 344 0.21 -1.73 7.77
C PHE A 344 0.73 -1.96 9.19
N GLY A 345 0.18 -2.95 9.89
CA GLY A 345 0.53 -3.29 11.27
C GLY A 345 -0.12 -2.36 12.31
N LEU A 346 -0.03 -2.82 13.57
CA LEU A 346 -0.90 -2.35 14.64
C LEU A 346 -0.83 -0.84 14.93
N SER A 347 0.36 -0.24 14.95
CA SER A 347 0.53 1.19 15.27
C SER A 347 -0.19 2.11 14.27
N ARG A 348 -0.29 1.71 13.01
CA ARG A 348 -1.00 2.46 11.96
C ARG A 348 -2.50 2.23 12.00
N ALA A 349 -2.94 1.00 12.26
CA ALA A 349 -4.34 0.68 12.49
C ALA A 349 -4.94 1.52 13.64
N LEU A 350 -4.23 1.59 14.77
CA LEU A 350 -4.68 2.32 15.96
C LEU A 350 -4.73 3.84 15.74
N ASN A 351 -3.73 4.42 15.07
CA ASN A 351 -3.74 5.84 14.71
C ASN A 351 -4.91 6.18 13.74
N ARG A 352 -5.21 5.31 12.77
CA ARG A 352 -6.35 5.49 11.87
C ARG A 352 -7.68 5.43 12.62
N LEU A 353 -7.84 4.47 13.54
CA LEU A 353 -9.06 4.31 14.32
C LEU A 353 -9.30 5.51 15.26
N GLN A 354 -8.24 6.08 15.84
CA GLN A 354 -8.31 7.35 16.58
C GLN A 354 -8.77 8.52 15.70
N GLN A 355 -8.24 8.65 14.48
CA GLN A 355 -8.65 9.71 13.54
C GLN A 355 -10.14 9.60 13.17
N GLN A 356 -10.65 8.39 12.93
CA GLN A 356 -12.06 8.16 12.61
C GLN A 356 -13.02 8.40 13.78
N GLN A 357 -12.55 8.27 15.03
CA GLN A 357 -13.36 8.59 16.22
C GLN A 357 -13.45 10.10 16.48
N GLY A 358 -12.40 10.85 16.14
CA GLY A 358 -12.34 12.31 16.32
C GLY A 358 -13.39 13.09 15.51
N ASP A 359 -13.78 12.60 14.34
CA ASP A 359 -14.81 13.25 13.50
C ASP A 359 -16.25 12.99 13.97
N ASN A 360 -16.49 11.95 14.79
CA ASN A 360 -17.84 11.51 15.18
C ASN A 360 -18.27 11.93 16.60
N ASN A 361 -17.35 12.29 17.51
CA ASN A 361 -17.67 12.55 18.92
C ASN A 361 -17.21 13.92 19.42
N SER A 362 -18.05 14.94 19.22
CA SER A 362 -17.92 16.24 19.91
C SER A 362 -18.60 16.27 21.30
N SER A 363 -18.70 15.13 22.00
CA SER A 363 -19.28 15.05 23.35
C SER A 363 -18.51 14.12 24.29
N ALA A 364 -17.83 14.75 25.23
CA ALA A 364 -17.29 14.25 26.51
C ALA A 364 -17.64 12.81 26.95
N THR A 365 -16.64 11.92 26.88
CA THR A 365 -16.41 10.93 27.95
C THR A 365 -14.91 10.73 28.18
N GLU A 366 -14.43 11.12 29.36
CA GLU A 366 -13.02 10.98 29.74
C GLU A 366 -12.64 9.50 29.97
N ARG A 367 -11.88 8.91 29.04
CA ARG A 367 -10.80 7.89 29.26
C ARG A 367 -10.27 7.33 27.93
N GLU A 368 -10.07 8.20 26.92
CA GLU A 368 -9.45 7.77 25.67
C GLU A 368 -8.00 7.35 25.89
N VAL A 369 -7.71 6.10 25.54
CA VAL A 369 -6.34 5.59 25.50
C VAL A 369 -5.62 6.30 24.35
N ARG A 370 -4.80 7.31 24.69
CA ARG A 370 -3.89 7.97 23.75
C ARG A 370 -2.72 7.05 23.40
N ILE A 371 -3.02 6.01 22.63
CA ILE A 371 -2.06 5.11 22.00
C ILE A 371 -1.10 5.96 21.16
N GLY A 372 0.19 5.62 21.20
CA GLY A 372 1.29 6.52 20.82
C GLY A 372 1.19 7.12 19.42
N ARG A 373 1.43 8.44 19.35
CA ARG A 373 1.60 9.21 18.10
C ARG A 373 2.60 8.51 17.17
N LEU A 374 2.22 8.30 15.90
CA LEU A 374 3.14 7.69 14.94
C LEU A 374 4.44 8.49 14.85
N GLN A 375 5.57 7.78 14.89
CA GLN A 375 6.87 8.39 14.69
C GLN A 375 6.96 8.98 13.28
N ARG A 376 7.53 10.18 13.19
CA ARG A 376 7.80 10.90 11.95
C ARG A 376 9.30 10.91 11.72
N GLN A 377 9.72 10.35 10.58
CA GLN A 377 11.11 10.27 10.19
C GLN A 377 11.42 11.41 9.22
N LYS A 378 12.26 12.35 9.65
CA LYS A 378 12.69 13.46 8.80
C LYS A 378 13.79 13.00 7.84
N VAL A 379 13.67 13.39 6.57
CA VAL A 379 14.62 13.06 5.50
C VAL A 379 14.94 14.32 4.68
N ARG A 380 16.21 14.44 4.26
CA ARG A 380 16.69 15.61 3.49
C ARG A 380 16.85 15.26 2.02
N VAL A 381 16.27 16.08 1.16
CA VAL A 381 16.17 15.86 -0.30
C VAL A 381 16.69 17.08 -1.06
N SER A 382 17.33 16.86 -2.22
CA SER A 382 17.78 17.95 -3.09
C SER A 382 16.84 18.12 -4.28
N ARG A 383 16.27 19.33 -4.47
CA ARG A 383 15.44 19.67 -5.64
C ARG A 383 16.11 19.38 -6.98
N ASN A 384 17.42 19.56 -7.06
CA ASN A 384 18.19 19.35 -8.29
C ASN A 384 18.41 17.86 -8.62
N ARG A 385 18.12 16.94 -7.69
CA ARG A 385 18.34 15.49 -7.82
C ARG A 385 17.26 14.70 -7.07
N ILE A 386 15.98 14.95 -7.40
CA ILE A 386 14.84 14.28 -6.77
C ILE A 386 14.94 12.76 -6.90
N LEU A 387 15.17 12.22 -8.10
CA LEU A 387 15.31 10.77 -8.36
C LEU A 387 16.42 10.11 -7.50
N ASP A 388 17.65 10.63 -7.54
CA ASP A 388 18.78 10.07 -6.78
C ASP A 388 18.54 10.16 -5.25
N SER A 389 17.89 11.23 -4.80
CA SER A 389 17.54 11.42 -3.39
C SER A 389 16.45 10.44 -2.96
N ALA A 390 15.42 10.27 -3.79
CA ALA A 390 14.32 9.34 -3.57
C ALA A 390 14.80 7.88 -3.54
N ALA A 391 15.72 7.50 -4.44
CA ALA A 391 16.33 6.18 -4.46
C ALA A 391 16.91 5.81 -3.09
N LYS A 392 17.77 6.68 -2.55
CA LYS A 392 18.44 6.50 -1.25
C LYS A 392 17.48 6.58 -0.06
N VAL A 393 16.55 7.54 -0.07
CA VAL A 393 15.53 7.67 0.98
C VAL A 393 14.67 6.41 1.05
N MET A 394 14.21 5.90 -0.09
CA MET A 394 13.39 4.69 -0.13
C MET A 394 14.22 3.46 0.25
N GLU A 395 15.46 3.33 -0.20
CA GLU A 395 16.36 2.23 0.20
C GLU A 395 16.60 2.17 1.72
N MET A 396 16.79 3.32 2.38
CA MET A 396 17.06 3.37 3.83
C MET A 396 15.78 3.25 4.69
N PHE A 397 14.63 3.74 4.21
CA PHE A 397 13.45 3.97 5.03
C PHE A 397 12.17 3.26 4.56
N SER A 398 12.16 2.53 3.42
CA SER A 398 10.98 1.80 2.92
C SER A 398 10.41 0.81 3.95
N ASN A 399 11.29 0.07 4.61
CA ASN A 399 10.93 -1.01 5.53
C ASN A 399 10.45 -0.46 6.89
N GLN A 400 10.65 0.84 7.15
CA GLN A 400 10.31 1.48 8.42
C GLN A 400 8.86 1.94 8.44
N LYS A 401 8.13 1.57 9.49
CA LYS A 401 6.72 1.95 9.67
C LYS A 401 6.52 3.41 10.14
N ALA A 402 7.56 4.24 10.23
CA ALA A 402 7.46 5.68 10.52
C ALA A 402 6.92 6.46 9.31
N VAL A 403 6.23 7.60 9.50
CA VAL A 403 5.79 8.47 8.39
C VAL A 403 6.97 9.31 7.91
N LEU A 404 7.21 9.39 6.61
CA LEU A 404 8.25 10.27 6.07
C LEU A 404 7.81 11.75 6.11
N GLU A 405 8.72 12.62 6.53
CA GLU A 405 8.62 14.08 6.41
C GLU A 405 9.85 14.61 5.65
N VAL A 406 9.61 15.30 4.55
CA VAL A 406 10.68 15.85 3.69
C VAL A 406 11.08 17.25 4.14
N GLU A 407 12.39 17.51 4.08
CA GLU A 407 13.08 18.79 4.23
C GLU A 407 13.95 18.98 2.98
N TYR A 408 13.85 20.14 2.30
CA TYR A 408 14.72 20.43 1.16
C TYR A 408 16.01 21.12 1.61
N PHE A 409 17.13 20.77 0.96
CA PHE A 409 18.43 21.37 1.26
C PHE A 409 18.46 22.87 0.94
N GLY A 410 18.53 23.71 1.98
CA GLY A 410 18.62 25.16 1.88
C GLY A 410 17.32 25.91 2.15
N GLU A 411 16.20 25.21 2.33
CA GLU A 411 14.88 25.79 2.55
C GLU A 411 14.44 25.72 4.00
N VAL A 412 13.67 26.73 4.44
CA VAL A 412 13.16 26.84 5.82
C VAL A 412 11.75 26.22 5.92
N GLY A 413 11.62 24.95 5.54
CA GLY A 413 10.32 24.26 5.49
C GLY A 413 10.43 22.75 5.71
N THR A 414 9.65 22.22 6.66
CA THR A 414 9.47 20.76 6.86
C THR A 414 8.02 20.46 7.21
N GLY A 415 7.48 19.35 6.71
CA GLY A 415 6.14 18.89 7.05
C GLY A 415 5.33 18.43 5.84
N LEU A 416 4.01 18.63 5.88
CA LEU A 416 3.08 18.09 4.88
C LEU A 416 3.34 18.64 3.48
N GLY A 417 3.37 19.98 3.30
CA GLY A 417 3.54 20.63 2.00
C GLY A 417 4.78 20.15 1.22
N PRO A 418 6.01 20.31 1.76
CA PRO A 418 7.22 19.82 1.10
C PRO A 418 7.22 18.31 0.81
N THR A 419 6.51 17.52 1.62
CA THR A 419 6.36 16.08 1.40
C THR A 419 5.41 15.76 0.23
N LEU A 420 4.30 16.49 0.08
CA LEU A 420 3.38 16.33 -1.05
C LEU A 420 4.03 16.81 -2.36
N GLU A 421 4.74 17.93 -2.30
CA GLU A 421 5.55 18.44 -3.41
C GLU A 421 6.61 17.41 -3.83
N PHE A 422 7.32 16.80 -2.89
CA PHE A 422 8.32 15.75 -3.19
C PHE A 422 7.74 14.59 -3.97
N TYR A 423 6.58 14.04 -3.56
CA TYR A 423 5.92 12.97 -4.30
C TYR A 423 5.45 13.44 -5.69
N THR A 424 5.00 14.68 -5.82
CA THR A 424 4.57 15.26 -7.11
C THR A 424 5.75 15.43 -8.08
N LEU A 425 6.84 16.05 -7.64
CA LEU A 425 8.08 16.21 -8.43
C LEU A 425 8.69 14.86 -8.80
N LEU A 426 8.66 13.89 -7.88
CA LEU A 426 9.17 12.54 -8.12
C LEU A 426 8.32 11.79 -9.15
N SER A 427 6.99 11.89 -9.07
CA SER A 427 6.09 11.32 -10.08
C SER A 427 6.30 11.93 -11.47
N HIS A 428 6.50 13.26 -11.55
CA HIS A 428 6.83 13.95 -12.80
C HIS A 428 8.19 13.50 -13.36
N ASP A 429 9.22 13.39 -12.50
CA ASP A 429 10.54 12.93 -12.90
C ASP A 429 10.55 11.49 -13.42
N LEU A 430 9.75 10.61 -12.82
CA LEU A 430 9.55 9.23 -13.28
C LEU A 430 8.83 9.12 -14.64
N GLN A 431 8.18 10.19 -15.11
CA GLN A 431 7.50 10.25 -16.41
C GLN A 431 8.35 10.82 -17.55
N ARG A 432 9.61 11.21 -17.27
CA ARG A 432 10.52 11.77 -18.27
C ARG A 432 10.88 10.75 -19.37
N VAL A 433 10.71 11.13 -20.64
CA VAL A 433 11.01 10.29 -21.83
C VAL A 433 12.43 9.68 -21.77
N GLY A 434 13.41 10.47 -21.32
CA GLY A 434 14.82 10.06 -21.25
C GLY A 434 15.12 8.87 -20.35
N LEU A 435 14.24 8.50 -19.41
CA LEU A 435 14.43 7.33 -18.55
C LEU A 435 14.12 6.01 -19.28
N GLY A 436 13.25 6.02 -20.30
CA GLY A 436 12.88 4.83 -21.06
C GLY A 436 12.08 3.78 -20.27
N LEU A 437 11.37 4.19 -19.21
CA LEU A 437 10.54 3.30 -18.38
C LEU A 437 9.25 2.88 -19.09
N TRP A 438 8.59 3.82 -19.77
CA TRP A 438 7.24 3.69 -20.30
C TRP A 438 7.23 3.69 -21.83
N ARG A 439 6.17 3.12 -22.44
CA ARG A 439 5.86 3.28 -23.87
C ARG A 439 5.65 4.77 -24.20
N SER A 440 5.92 5.17 -25.45
CA SER A 440 5.69 6.54 -25.91
C SER A 440 5.44 6.55 -27.42
N ASP A 441 4.38 7.23 -27.85
CA ASP A 441 3.97 7.32 -29.27
C ASP A 441 4.80 8.35 -30.08
N SER A 442 5.80 8.97 -29.44
CA SER A 442 6.51 10.16 -29.93
C SER A 442 7.68 9.92 -30.90
N ASP A 443 7.88 8.70 -31.41
CA ASP A 443 8.68 8.49 -32.63
C ASP A 443 7.88 8.81 -33.92
N SER A 444 6.60 9.17 -33.79
CA SER A 444 5.85 9.87 -34.83
C SER A 444 6.43 11.28 -35.07
N LEU A 445 6.97 11.51 -36.27
CA LEU A 445 7.62 12.77 -36.69
C LEU A 445 6.74 14.03 -36.59
N GLU A 446 5.43 13.86 -36.42
CA GLU A 446 4.41 14.90 -36.28
C GLU A 446 4.49 15.67 -34.95
N ALA A 447 4.95 15.03 -33.86
CA ALA A 447 4.99 15.62 -32.51
C ALA A 447 5.86 16.90 -32.39
N LYS A 448 6.72 17.17 -33.38
CA LYS A 448 7.52 18.41 -33.47
C LYS A 448 6.75 19.66 -33.92
N LYS A 449 5.45 19.55 -34.25
CA LYS A 449 4.64 20.67 -34.77
C LYS A 449 3.54 21.19 -33.84
N LEU A 450 3.25 20.53 -32.71
CA LEU A 450 2.15 20.95 -31.83
C LEU A 450 2.63 21.87 -30.68
N ASP A 451 2.03 23.05 -30.64
CA ASP A 451 2.02 24.07 -29.59
C ASP A 451 3.35 24.67 -29.09
N SER A 452 3.64 25.86 -29.63
CA SER A 452 4.55 26.87 -29.07
C SER A 452 4.11 27.46 -27.72
N HIS A 453 2.98 27.00 -27.15
CA HIS A 453 2.36 27.56 -25.94
C HIS A 453 2.38 26.62 -24.71
N SER A 454 2.88 25.39 -24.85
CA SER A 454 3.16 24.51 -23.71
C SER A 454 4.47 24.91 -23.00
N PRO A 455 4.53 24.91 -21.65
CA PRO A 455 5.77 25.18 -20.93
C PRO A 455 6.82 24.11 -21.24
N ALA A 456 8.10 24.51 -21.21
CA ALA A 456 9.21 23.71 -21.74
C ALA A 456 9.37 22.33 -21.06
N ASP A 457 8.98 22.21 -19.79
CA ASP A 457 9.07 20.96 -19.04
C ASP A 457 8.06 19.90 -19.48
N SER A 458 6.84 20.30 -19.88
CA SER A 458 5.80 19.38 -20.36
C SER A 458 6.18 18.64 -21.64
N ARG A 459 7.13 19.18 -22.42
CA ARG A 459 7.65 18.54 -23.65
C ARG A 459 8.59 17.35 -23.39
N ASN A 460 9.06 17.19 -22.15
CA ASN A 460 9.94 16.08 -21.76
C ASN A 460 9.18 14.94 -21.05
N LEU A 461 7.88 15.09 -20.84
CA LEU A 461 7.01 14.07 -20.27
C LEU A 461 6.45 13.14 -21.34
N ILE A 462 6.18 11.89 -20.96
CA ILE A 462 5.47 10.94 -21.80
C ILE A 462 3.97 11.27 -21.78
N HIS A 463 3.42 11.60 -22.94
CA HIS A 463 1.97 11.66 -23.14
C HIS A 463 1.41 10.24 -23.25
N ALA A 464 0.56 9.85 -22.30
CA ALA A 464 -0.08 8.53 -22.26
C ALA A 464 -1.56 8.68 -21.88
N PRO A 465 -2.47 8.91 -22.87
CA PRO A 465 -3.86 9.26 -22.60
C PRO A 465 -4.66 8.13 -21.93
N LEU A 466 -4.21 6.88 -22.09
CA LEU A 466 -4.77 5.67 -21.48
C LEU A 466 -3.98 5.20 -20.24
N GLY A 467 -3.05 6.01 -19.76
CA GLY A 467 -2.15 5.69 -18.66
C GLY A 467 -0.86 4.99 -19.10
N LEU A 468 0.15 5.11 -18.26
CA LEU A 468 1.51 4.62 -18.50
C LEU A 468 1.56 3.09 -18.44
N PHE A 469 2.24 2.48 -19.39
CA PHE A 469 2.55 1.05 -19.42
C PHE A 469 4.05 0.83 -19.71
N PRO A 470 4.70 -0.21 -19.14
CA PRO A 470 6.14 -0.40 -19.30
C PRO A 470 6.58 -0.52 -20.76
N ARG A 471 7.73 0.08 -21.08
CA ARG A 471 8.42 -0.17 -22.35
C ARG A 471 8.86 -1.64 -22.41
N PRO A 472 8.62 -2.36 -23.52
CA PRO A 472 9.17 -3.69 -23.74
C PRO A 472 10.68 -3.63 -24.04
N TRP A 473 11.43 -4.63 -23.56
CA TRP A 473 12.88 -4.76 -23.76
C TRP A 473 13.25 -6.20 -24.14
N PRO A 474 14.11 -6.42 -25.15
CA PRO A 474 14.49 -7.77 -25.59
C PRO A 474 15.04 -8.62 -24.43
N PRO A 475 14.65 -9.91 -24.30
CA PRO A 475 15.16 -10.79 -23.24
C PRO A 475 16.70 -10.86 -23.17
N SER A 476 17.35 -10.81 -24.34
CA SER A 476 18.80 -10.77 -24.52
C SER A 476 19.50 -9.48 -24.02
N THR A 477 18.74 -8.42 -23.69
CA THR A 477 19.31 -7.16 -23.20
C THR A 477 20.09 -7.37 -21.90
N ALA A 478 21.36 -6.97 -21.88
CA ALA A 478 22.27 -7.17 -20.76
C ALA A 478 21.81 -6.45 -19.48
N SER A 479 21.58 -7.23 -18.41
CA SER A 479 21.32 -6.75 -17.05
C SER A 479 22.60 -6.37 -16.28
N SER A 480 23.72 -6.14 -16.96
CA SER A 480 25.00 -5.81 -16.31
C SER A 480 24.94 -4.45 -15.62
N GLU A 481 25.64 -4.34 -14.49
CA GLU A 481 25.67 -3.13 -13.68
C GLU A 481 26.18 -1.94 -14.50
N GLY A 482 25.36 -0.90 -14.61
CA GLY A 482 25.62 0.30 -15.42
C GLY A 482 24.96 0.32 -16.81
N SER A 483 24.35 -0.77 -17.29
CA SER A 483 23.59 -0.77 -18.55
C SER A 483 22.35 0.15 -18.47
N LYS A 484 21.86 0.63 -19.63
CA LYS A 484 20.62 1.44 -19.67
C LYS A 484 19.44 0.66 -19.09
N PHE A 485 19.35 -0.63 -19.39
CA PHE A 485 18.29 -1.50 -18.89
C PHE A 485 18.41 -1.79 -17.39
N PHE A 486 19.62 -2.00 -16.87
CA PHE A 486 19.83 -2.14 -15.41
C PHE A 486 19.26 -0.94 -14.64
N LYS A 487 19.50 0.28 -15.12
CA LYS A 487 18.91 1.50 -14.53
C LYS A 487 17.38 1.51 -14.61
N VAL A 488 16.79 1.06 -15.72
CA VAL A 488 15.32 0.91 -15.85
C VAL A 488 14.77 -0.04 -14.79
N VAL A 489 15.42 -1.19 -14.58
CA VAL A 489 15.04 -2.19 -13.55
C VAL A 489 15.13 -1.60 -12.13
N GLU A 490 16.21 -0.87 -11.81
CA GLU A 490 16.33 -0.15 -10.53
C GLU A 490 15.24 0.92 -10.35
N TYR A 491 14.92 1.68 -11.39
CA TYR A 491 13.83 2.65 -11.34
C TYR A 491 12.47 1.97 -11.13
N PHE A 492 12.17 0.84 -11.78
CA PHE A 492 10.93 0.11 -11.50
C PHE A 492 10.86 -0.41 -10.05
N ARG A 493 11.96 -0.89 -9.49
CA ARG A 493 12.05 -1.24 -8.05
C ARG A 493 11.80 -0.03 -7.15
N LEU A 494 12.33 1.13 -7.53
CA LEU A 494 12.09 2.40 -6.84
C LEU A 494 10.61 2.81 -6.92
N VAL A 495 9.96 2.73 -8.10
CA VAL A 495 8.50 2.98 -8.24
C VAL A 495 7.70 2.05 -7.32
N GLY A 496 8.06 0.77 -7.23
CA GLY A 496 7.44 -0.18 -6.31
C GLY A 496 7.54 0.25 -4.84
N ARG A 497 8.75 0.61 -4.38
CA ARG A 497 8.99 1.14 -3.03
C ARG A 497 8.19 2.42 -2.77
N ILE A 498 8.21 3.38 -3.72
CA ILE A 498 7.50 4.66 -3.62
C ILE A 498 5.99 4.43 -3.51
N MET A 499 5.41 3.59 -4.37
CA MET A 499 3.98 3.30 -4.37
C MET A 499 3.52 2.66 -3.07
N ALA A 500 4.23 1.62 -2.62
CA ALA A 500 3.90 0.98 -1.36
C ALA A 500 4.08 1.94 -0.17
N LYS A 501 5.10 2.80 -0.20
CA LYS A 501 5.33 3.79 0.87
C LYS A 501 4.28 4.91 0.86
N ALA A 502 3.88 5.38 -0.31
CA ALA A 502 2.81 6.37 -0.48
C ALA A 502 1.47 5.82 0.01
N LEU A 503 1.10 4.60 -0.37
CA LEU A 503 -0.09 3.90 0.14
C LEU A 503 -0.06 3.79 1.67
N GLN A 504 1.07 3.34 2.24
CA GLN A 504 1.24 3.22 3.69
C GLN A 504 1.11 4.56 4.43
N ASP A 505 1.68 5.64 3.90
CA ASP A 505 1.68 6.98 4.50
C ASP A 505 0.45 7.84 4.14
N GLY A 506 -0.50 7.32 3.36
CA GLY A 506 -1.70 8.06 2.93
C GLY A 506 -1.35 9.24 2.01
N ARG A 507 -0.48 8.99 1.02
CA ARG A 507 0.00 9.94 0.02
C ARG A 507 -0.47 9.51 -1.36
N LEU A 508 -0.76 10.51 -2.20
CA LEU A 508 -1.05 10.30 -3.61
C LEU A 508 0.23 10.35 -4.43
N LEU A 509 0.22 9.67 -5.56
CA LEU A 509 1.25 9.78 -6.59
C LEU A 509 0.62 10.32 -7.87
N ASP A 510 1.25 11.33 -8.47
CA ASP A 510 0.84 11.83 -9.78
C ASP A 510 1.36 10.94 -10.93
N LEU A 511 1.17 9.63 -10.82
CA LEU A 511 1.67 8.64 -11.77
C LEU A 511 0.48 7.86 -12.38
N PRO A 512 -0.15 8.37 -13.46
CA PRO A 512 -1.33 7.76 -14.05
C PRO A 512 -0.94 6.48 -14.79
N LEU A 513 -1.09 5.32 -14.15
CA LEU A 513 -0.76 4.01 -14.74
C LEU A 513 -1.97 3.45 -15.50
N SER A 514 -1.72 2.64 -16.51
CA SER A 514 -2.80 2.02 -17.29
C SER A 514 -3.53 0.93 -16.50
N THR A 515 -4.76 0.61 -16.91
CA THR A 515 -5.55 -0.46 -16.28
C THR A 515 -4.83 -1.81 -16.34
N ALA A 516 -4.15 -2.13 -17.46
CA ALA A 516 -3.30 -3.32 -17.58
C ALA A 516 -2.17 -3.37 -16.54
N PHE A 517 -1.55 -2.25 -16.18
CA PHE A 517 -0.51 -2.25 -15.15
C PHE A 517 -1.07 -2.58 -13.76
N TYR A 518 -2.26 -2.07 -13.42
CA TYR A 518 -2.95 -2.45 -12.17
C TYR A 518 -3.40 -3.91 -12.16
N LYS A 519 -3.77 -4.50 -13.30
CA LYS A 519 -4.00 -5.95 -13.41
C LYS A 519 -2.74 -6.77 -13.08
N LEU A 520 -1.59 -6.40 -13.64
CA LEU A 520 -0.29 -7.04 -13.32
C LEU A 520 0.05 -6.93 -11.83
N LEU A 521 -0.29 -5.81 -11.19
CA LEU A 521 -0.12 -5.56 -9.75
C LEU A 521 -0.92 -6.56 -8.90
N LEU A 522 -2.18 -6.80 -9.28
CA LEU A 522 -3.09 -7.75 -8.64
C LEU A 522 -2.71 -9.23 -8.87
N GLY A 523 -1.79 -9.49 -9.81
CA GLY A 523 -1.41 -10.84 -10.24
C GLY A 523 -2.36 -11.44 -11.27
N GLN A 524 -3.15 -10.61 -11.95
CA GLN A 524 -3.97 -11.05 -13.09
C GLN A 524 -3.10 -11.16 -14.34
N GLU A 525 -3.36 -12.18 -15.15
CA GLU A 525 -2.73 -12.30 -16.47
C GLU A 525 -3.29 -11.25 -17.45
N LEU A 526 -2.45 -10.88 -18.42
CA LEU A 526 -2.82 -10.00 -19.52
C LEU A 526 -2.86 -10.78 -20.83
N ASP A 527 -3.76 -10.36 -21.72
CA ASP A 527 -3.87 -10.88 -23.08
C ASP A 527 -4.07 -9.77 -24.12
N LEU A 528 -4.20 -10.17 -25.39
CA LEU A 528 -4.43 -9.32 -26.56
C LEU A 528 -5.48 -8.21 -26.34
N TYR A 529 -6.54 -8.48 -25.57
CA TYR A 529 -7.63 -7.53 -25.36
C TYR A 529 -7.27 -6.43 -24.36
N ASP A 530 -6.28 -6.65 -23.50
CA ASP A 530 -5.80 -5.66 -22.53
C ASP A 530 -4.88 -4.61 -23.15
N ILE A 531 -4.37 -4.84 -24.36
CA ILE A 531 -3.60 -3.84 -25.13
C ILE A 531 -4.44 -2.56 -25.34
N LEU A 532 -5.75 -2.71 -25.60
CA LEU A 532 -6.69 -1.59 -25.73
C LEU A 532 -6.72 -0.65 -24.51
N SER A 533 -6.29 -1.11 -23.35
CA SER A 533 -6.31 -0.32 -22.10
C SER A 533 -5.10 0.59 -21.90
N PHE A 534 -4.11 0.54 -22.81
CA PHE A 534 -2.98 1.48 -22.85
C PHE A 534 -2.62 1.94 -24.27
N ASP A 535 -3.01 1.19 -25.31
CA ASP A 535 -2.70 1.44 -26.72
C ASP A 535 -3.90 0.99 -27.59
N ALA A 536 -4.88 1.89 -27.72
CA ALA A 536 -6.17 1.57 -28.33
C ALA A 536 -6.12 1.40 -29.86
N GLU A 537 -5.13 1.97 -30.54
CA GLU A 537 -4.95 1.79 -31.98
C GLU A 537 -4.26 0.46 -32.28
N PHE A 538 -3.13 0.18 -31.60
CA PHE A 538 -2.41 -1.07 -31.77
C PHE A 538 -3.26 -2.28 -31.36
N GLY A 539 -3.99 -2.18 -30.25
CA GLY A 539 -4.89 -3.24 -29.79
C GLY A 539 -6.01 -3.56 -30.78
N LYS A 540 -6.54 -2.56 -31.50
CA LYS A 540 -7.55 -2.76 -32.57
C LYS A 540 -6.95 -3.50 -33.76
N ILE A 541 -5.79 -3.04 -34.24
CA ILE A 541 -5.10 -3.64 -35.40
C ILE A 541 -4.78 -5.12 -35.12
N LEU A 542 -4.25 -5.44 -33.94
CA LEU A 542 -3.95 -6.83 -33.57
C LEU A 542 -5.21 -7.69 -33.42
N GLN A 543 -6.34 -7.14 -32.93
CA GLN A 543 -7.63 -7.85 -32.89
C GLN A 543 -8.18 -8.12 -34.30
N GLU A 544 -8.17 -7.13 -35.19
CA GLU A 544 -8.58 -7.32 -36.58
C GLU A 544 -7.73 -8.39 -37.29
N LEU A 545 -6.41 -8.40 -37.09
CA LEU A 545 -5.51 -9.42 -37.63
C LEU A 545 -5.76 -10.82 -37.01
N GLN A 546 -6.05 -10.91 -35.70
CA GLN A 546 -6.39 -12.16 -35.03
C GLN A 546 -7.68 -12.78 -35.60
N VAL A 547 -8.70 -11.96 -35.87
CA VAL A 547 -9.95 -12.43 -36.48
C VAL A 547 -9.73 -12.99 -37.90
N LEU A 548 -8.78 -12.46 -38.67
CA LEU A 548 -8.40 -13.04 -39.97
C LEU A 548 -7.72 -14.41 -39.83
N VAL A 549 -6.89 -14.61 -38.81
CA VAL A 549 -6.30 -15.92 -38.48
C VAL A 549 -7.37 -16.94 -38.09
N GLU A 550 -8.36 -16.52 -37.30
CA GLU A 550 -9.47 -17.39 -36.89
C GLU A 550 -10.40 -17.73 -38.05
N ARG A 551 -10.71 -16.77 -38.94
CA ARG A 551 -11.43 -17.00 -40.20
C ARG A 551 -10.69 -17.98 -41.12
N LYS A 552 -9.37 -17.84 -41.26
CA LYS A 552 -8.51 -18.78 -42.01
C LYS A 552 -8.63 -20.20 -41.44
N ARG A 553 -8.46 -20.37 -40.13
CA ARG A 553 -8.58 -21.66 -39.43
C ARG A 553 -9.97 -22.28 -39.62
N PHE A 554 -11.03 -21.47 -39.57
CA PHE A 554 -12.39 -21.93 -39.85
C PHE A 554 -12.52 -22.47 -41.28
N LEU A 555 -12.05 -21.72 -42.29
CA LEU A 555 -12.06 -22.16 -43.69
C LEU A 555 -11.30 -23.48 -43.88
N GLU A 556 -10.08 -23.59 -43.34
CA GLU A 556 -9.27 -24.83 -43.35
C GLU A 556 -10.00 -26.03 -42.72
N SER A 557 -10.85 -25.80 -41.71
CA SER A 557 -11.61 -26.85 -41.04
C SER A 557 -12.86 -27.30 -41.80
N CYS A 558 -13.46 -26.42 -42.60
CA CYS A 558 -14.71 -26.71 -43.31
C CYS A 558 -14.50 -27.33 -44.70
N SER A 559 -13.50 -26.90 -45.47
CA SER A 559 -13.16 -27.46 -46.80
C SER A 559 -11.79 -26.95 -47.29
N ASN A 560 -11.21 -27.58 -48.32
CA ASN A 560 -10.00 -27.09 -49.00
C ASN A 560 -10.26 -25.83 -49.87
N HIS A 561 -10.73 -24.74 -49.27
CA HIS A 561 -11.00 -23.46 -49.94
C HIS A 561 -9.74 -22.58 -50.07
N SER A 562 -8.68 -23.10 -50.71
CA SER A 562 -7.40 -22.37 -50.84
C SER A 562 -7.55 -20.97 -51.46
N GLN A 563 -8.43 -20.83 -52.45
CA GLN A 563 -8.73 -19.54 -53.09
C GLN A 563 -9.30 -18.50 -52.11
N GLN A 564 -10.21 -18.90 -51.22
CA GLN A 564 -10.78 -17.98 -50.23
C GLN A 564 -9.78 -17.60 -49.13
N ILE A 565 -8.76 -18.43 -48.89
CA ILE A 565 -7.66 -18.12 -47.96
C ILE A 565 -6.70 -17.09 -48.58
N GLU A 566 -6.43 -17.19 -49.89
CA GLU A 566 -5.63 -16.20 -50.62
C GLU A 566 -6.34 -14.85 -50.76
N GLU A 567 -7.67 -14.83 -50.75
CA GLU A 567 -8.51 -13.61 -50.74
C GLU A 567 -8.58 -12.91 -49.36
N LEU A 568 -8.05 -13.51 -48.28
CA LEU A 568 -8.06 -12.88 -46.94
C LEU A 568 -7.06 -11.71 -46.87
N GLY A 569 -7.61 -10.49 -46.79
CA GLY A 569 -6.85 -9.26 -46.66
C GLY A 569 -7.26 -8.41 -45.44
N PHE A 570 -6.29 -7.71 -44.85
CA PHE A 570 -6.53 -6.68 -43.85
C PHE A 570 -7.07 -5.42 -44.54
N ARG A 571 -8.32 -5.06 -44.24
CA ARG A 571 -9.01 -3.87 -44.80
C ARG A 571 -8.95 -3.79 -46.34
N GLY A 572 -8.95 -4.93 -47.01
CA GLY A 572 -8.91 -5.05 -48.48
C GLY A 572 -7.51 -5.12 -49.11
N ALA A 573 -6.43 -5.04 -48.31
CA ALA A 573 -5.06 -5.28 -48.77
C ALA A 573 -4.57 -6.67 -48.32
N PRO A 574 -3.82 -7.44 -49.13
CA PRO A 574 -3.24 -8.70 -48.69
C PRO A 574 -2.18 -8.46 -47.61
N ILE A 575 -2.02 -9.43 -46.69
CA ILE A 575 -1.16 -9.27 -45.49
C ILE A 575 0.29 -8.93 -45.84
N GLN A 576 0.79 -9.43 -46.96
CA GLN A 576 2.16 -9.21 -47.45
C GLN A 576 2.40 -7.74 -47.88
N ASP A 577 1.37 -7.05 -48.39
CA ASP A 577 1.47 -5.65 -48.82
C ASP A 577 1.54 -4.68 -47.63
N LEU A 578 1.27 -5.16 -46.40
CA LEU A 578 1.54 -4.41 -45.16
C LEU A 578 3.05 -4.29 -44.89
N CYS A 579 3.90 -5.06 -45.58
CA CYS A 579 5.36 -5.09 -45.46
C CYS A 579 5.86 -5.26 -44.01
N LEU A 580 5.12 -6.00 -43.19
CA LEU A 580 5.51 -6.34 -41.82
C LEU A 580 6.62 -7.41 -41.83
N ASP A 581 7.55 -7.28 -40.91
CA ASP A 581 8.62 -8.23 -40.59
C ASP A 581 8.48 -8.75 -39.15
N PHE A 582 9.35 -9.67 -38.73
CA PHE A 582 9.37 -10.18 -37.35
C PHE A 582 10.11 -9.23 -36.38
N THR A 583 9.75 -7.95 -36.40
CA THR A 583 10.23 -6.91 -35.50
C THR A 583 9.05 -6.32 -34.72
N LEU A 584 9.23 -5.95 -33.46
CA LEU A 584 8.15 -5.41 -32.64
C LEU A 584 7.77 -3.99 -33.11
N PRO A 585 6.50 -3.72 -33.48
CA PRO A 585 6.08 -2.39 -33.94
C PRO A 585 6.40 -1.28 -32.93
N GLY A 586 7.05 -0.22 -33.42
CA GLY A 586 7.55 0.89 -32.60
C GLY A 586 8.89 0.65 -31.89
N TYR A 587 9.49 -0.54 -32.01
CA TYR A 587 10.73 -0.92 -31.32
C TYR A 587 11.68 -1.67 -32.28
N PRO A 588 12.39 -0.97 -33.19
CA PRO A 588 13.25 -1.61 -34.20
C PRO A 588 14.41 -2.42 -33.59
N ASP A 589 14.85 -2.08 -32.36
CA ASP A 589 15.86 -2.85 -31.63
C ASP A 589 15.33 -4.19 -31.06
N PHE A 590 14.03 -4.48 -31.18
CA PHE A 590 13.38 -5.68 -30.66
C PHE A 590 12.95 -6.58 -31.81
N VAL A 591 13.89 -7.42 -32.26
CA VAL A 591 13.63 -8.56 -33.15
C VAL A 591 12.85 -9.63 -32.39
N LEU A 592 11.74 -10.08 -32.95
CA LEU A 592 10.85 -11.10 -32.37
C LEU A 592 11.31 -12.54 -32.68
N LYS A 593 11.98 -12.73 -33.83
CA LYS A 593 12.41 -14.04 -34.32
C LYS A 593 13.75 -13.92 -35.05
N GLU A 594 14.76 -14.64 -34.55
CA GLU A 594 16.05 -14.77 -35.22
C GLU A 594 15.90 -15.72 -36.42
N GLY A 595 16.11 -15.22 -37.63
CA GLY A 595 15.92 -15.94 -38.90
C GLY A 595 16.58 -15.20 -40.07
N GLU A 596 16.24 -15.56 -41.31
CA GLU A 596 16.66 -14.75 -42.47
C GLU A 596 16.09 -13.34 -42.33
N GLU A 597 16.99 -12.34 -42.29
CA GLU A 597 16.64 -10.92 -42.37
C GLU A 597 15.68 -10.74 -43.56
N ASN A 598 14.52 -10.11 -43.32
CA ASN A 598 13.41 -9.96 -44.28
C ASN A 598 12.44 -11.17 -44.46
N THR A 599 12.22 -11.99 -43.43
CA THR A 599 11.03 -12.89 -43.44
C THR A 599 9.73 -12.06 -43.36
N VAL A 600 9.09 -11.84 -44.51
CA VAL A 600 7.84 -11.05 -44.62
C VAL A 600 6.66 -11.80 -43.96
N VAL A 601 5.81 -11.06 -43.24
CA VAL A 601 4.57 -11.59 -42.66
C VAL A 601 3.52 -11.80 -43.76
N CYS A 602 2.86 -12.95 -43.73
CA CYS A 602 1.83 -13.39 -44.64
C CYS A 602 0.72 -14.12 -43.88
N ILE A 603 -0.42 -14.40 -44.51
CA ILE A 603 -1.56 -15.11 -43.88
C ILE A 603 -1.19 -16.48 -43.28
N TYR A 604 -0.06 -17.09 -43.67
CA TYR A 604 0.40 -18.37 -43.14
C TYR A 604 1.20 -18.26 -41.84
N ASN A 605 1.99 -17.19 -41.64
CA ASN A 605 2.79 -16.96 -40.43
C ASN A 605 2.24 -15.84 -39.53
N LEU A 606 1.12 -15.21 -39.91
CA LEU A 606 0.47 -14.13 -39.16
C LEU A 606 0.12 -14.53 -37.70
N GLU A 607 -0.30 -15.77 -37.45
CA GLU A 607 -0.58 -16.25 -36.09
C GLU A 607 0.68 -16.24 -35.20
N GLU A 608 1.82 -16.67 -35.74
CA GLU A 608 3.11 -16.64 -35.05
C GLU A 608 3.53 -15.19 -34.75
N TYR A 609 3.38 -14.30 -35.74
CA TYR A 609 3.67 -12.87 -35.59
C TYR A 609 2.82 -12.22 -34.48
N ILE A 610 1.50 -12.41 -34.49
CA ILE A 610 0.61 -11.85 -33.44
C ILE A 610 1.00 -12.39 -32.07
N SER A 611 1.21 -13.70 -31.95
CA SER A 611 1.60 -14.34 -30.69
C SER A 611 2.89 -13.76 -30.10
N LEU A 612 3.93 -13.61 -30.93
CA LEU A 612 5.21 -13.01 -30.53
C LEU A 612 5.08 -11.53 -30.18
N VAL A 613 4.30 -10.75 -30.93
CA VAL A 613 4.04 -9.33 -30.63
C VAL A 613 3.32 -9.15 -29.29
N VAL A 614 2.31 -9.99 -29.00
CA VAL A 614 1.55 -9.96 -27.75
C VAL A 614 2.43 -10.38 -26.58
N ASP A 615 3.22 -11.44 -26.71
CA ASP A 615 4.16 -11.89 -25.67
C ASP A 615 5.25 -10.84 -25.37
N ALA A 616 5.90 -10.30 -26.41
CA ALA A 616 6.88 -9.24 -26.26
C ALA A 616 6.30 -7.96 -25.61
N THR A 617 5.04 -7.64 -25.91
CA THR A 617 4.37 -6.45 -25.37
C THR A 617 3.90 -6.63 -23.92
N LEU A 618 3.34 -7.79 -23.56
CA LEU A 618 2.62 -7.99 -22.28
C LEU A 618 3.32 -8.92 -21.29
N LYS A 619 4.26 -9.76 -21.75
CA LYS A 619 4.87 -10.85 -20.97
C LYS A 619 6.39 -10.69 -20.95
N THR A 620 7.12 -11.43 -21.78
CA THR A 620 8.60 -11.56 -21.69
C THR A 620 9.34 -10.23 -21.77
N GLY A 621 8.87 -9.29 -22.60
CA GLY A 621 9.50 -7.98 -22.77
C GLY A 621 9.35 -7.03 -21.57
N ILE A 622 8.40 -7.29 -20.66
CA ILE A 622 8.17 -6.45 -19.46
C ILE A 622 8.40 -7.16 -18.12
N MET A 623 8.55 -8.49 -18.14
CA MET A 623 8.63 -9.35 -16.95
C MET A 623 9.64 -8.86 -15.91
N ARG A 624 10.90 -8.62 -16.31
CA ARG A 624 11.98 -8.18 -15.40
C ARG A 624 11.69 -6.84 -14.72
N GLN A 625 11.04 -5.91 -15.43
CA GLN A 625 10.61 -4.61 -14.91
C GLN A 625 9.48 -4.80 -13.87
N VAL A 626 8.49 -5.63 -14.17
CA VAL A 626 7.35 -5.93 -13.29
C VAL A 626 7.80 -6.69 -12.03
N GLU A 627 8.71 -7.64 -12.16
CA GLU A 627 9.33 -8.36 -11.04
C GLU A 627 10.10 -7.42 -10.11
N ALA A 628 10.92 -6.54 -10.67
CA ALA A 628 11.68 -5.56 -9.88
C ALA A 628 10.75 -4.59 -9.15
N PHE A 629 9.69 -4.12 -9.81
CA PHE A 629 8.61 -3.37 -9.18
C PHE A 629 7.98 -4.14 -8.01
N LYS A 630 7.56 -5.40 -8.22
CA LYS A 630 6.90 -6.23 -7.19
C LYS A 630 7.84 -6.48 -6.00
N ALA A 631 9.11 -6.75 -6.26
CA ALA A 631 10.14 -6.89 -5.24
C ALA A 631 10.39 -5.59 -4.45
N GLY A 632 10.31 -4.43 -5.10
CA GLY A 632 10.38 -3.13 -4.44
C GLY A 632 9.16 -2.82 -3.57
N PHE A 633 7.96 -3.18 -4.04
CA PHE A 633 6.71 -3.02 -3.31
C PHE A 633 6.70 -3.86 -2.02
N ASN A 634 7.02 -5.16 -2.14
CA ASN A 634 7.00 -6.14 -1.05
C ASN A 634 7.97 -5.84 0.11
N GLN A 635 8.95 -4.95 -0.09
CA GLN A 635 9.83 -4.48 0.98
C GLN A 635 9.11 -3.59 2.01
N VAL A 636 8.01 -2.93 1.64
CA VAL A 636 7.23 -2.06 2.54
C VAL A 636 6.09 -2.82 3.22
N PHE A 637 5.31 -3.56 2.44
CA PHE A 637 4.24 -4.49 2.86
C PHE A 637 3.87 -5.42 1.69
N ASP A 638 3.20 -6.54 1.99
CA ASP A 638 2.83 -7.53 0.97
C ASP A 638 1.80 -6.99 -0.03
N ILE A 639 2.17 -7.04 -1.31
CA ILE A 639 1.36 -6.69 -2.47
C ILE A 639 0.06 -7.49 -2.58
N SER A 640 0.00 -8.72 -2.04
CA SER A 640 -1.23 -9.53 -2.07
C SER A 640 -2.38 -8.89 -1.29
N SER A 641 -2.06 -8.01 -0.33
CA SER A 641 -3.04 -7.18 0.40
C SER A 641 -3.89 -6.30 -0.51
N LEU A 642 -3.43 -6.01 -1.74
CA LEU A 642 -4.17 -5.23 -2.74
C LEU A 642 -5.23 -6.05 -3.50
N GLN A 643 -5.20 -7.39 -3.43
CA GLN A 643 -6.13 -8.26 -4.17
C GLN A 643 -7.61 -8.07 -3.81
N ILE A 644 -7.91 -7.34 -2.73
CA ILE A 644 -9.27 -6.96 -2.37
C ILE A 644 -9.82 -5.80 -3.23
N PHE A 645 -9.02 -5.16 -4.09
CA PHE A 645 -9.42 -4.01 -4.92
C PHE A 645 -9.47 -4.35 -6.41
N SER A 646 -10.32 -3.65 -7.16
CA SER A 646 -10.31 -3.68 -8.62
C SER A 646 -9.19 -2.80 -9.19
N PRO A 647 -8.79 -2.98 -10.48
CA PRO A 647 -7.82 -2.10 -11.15
C PRO A 647 -8.19 -0.60 -11.08
N GLN A 648 -9.47 -0.26 -11.22
CA GLN A 648 -9.96 1.12 -11.18
C GLN A 648 -9.94 1.70 -9.75
N GLU A 649 -10.19 0.86 -8.75
CA GLU A 649 -10.10 1.24 -7.34
C GLU A 649 -8.65 1.45 -6.89
N LEU A 650 -7.69 0.75 -7.49
CA LEU A 650 -6.27 0.97 -7.26
C LEU A 650 -5.77 2.29 -7.85
N ASP A 651 -6.17 2.63 -9.08
CA ASP A 651 -5.94 3.97 -9.63
C ASP A 651 -6.51 5.03 -8.68
N TYR A 652 -7.79 4.92 -8.32
CA TYR A 652 -8.42 5.83 -7.37
C TYR A 652 -7.67 5.94 -6.04
N LEU A 653 -7.16 4.83 -5.49
CA LEU A 653 -6.46 4.80 -4.21
C LEU A 653 -5.06 5.43 -4.26
N ILE A 654 -4.33 5.25 -5.37
CA ILE A 654 -2.93 5.69 -5.54
C ILE A 654 -2.88 7.11 -6.13
N CYS A 655 -3.70 7.37 -7.13
CA CYS A 655 -3.73 8.61 -7.89
C CYS A 655 -4.69 9.63 -7.27
N GLY A 656 -5.76 9.19 -6.61
CA GLY A 656 -6.81 10.07 -6.08
C GLY A 656 -7.94 10.30 -7.08
N ARG A 657 -8.85 11.23 -6.73
CA ARG A 657 -10.09 11.49 -7.47
C ARG A 657 -9.92 12.60 -8.52
N ARG A 658 -10.47 12.38 -9.73
CA ARG A 658 -10.99 13.47 -10.57
C ARG A 658 -12.37 13.83 -10.04
N GLU A 659 -12.46 14.97 -9.37
CA GLU A 659 -13.69 15.42 -8.68
C GLU A 659 -14.78 15.77 -9.71
N LEU A 660 -16.05 15.59 -9.32
CA LEU A 660 -17.16 16.16 -10.07
C LEU A 660 -17.34 17.60 -9.57
N TRP A 661 -16.94 18.57 -10.39
CA TRP A 661 -17.03 19.99 -10.07
C TRP A 661 -18.47 20.49 -10.25
N GLU A 662 -19.40 19.90 -9.51
CA GLU A 662 -20.81 20.28 -9.47
C GLU A 662 -21.03 21.36 -8.38
N PRO A 663 -21.73 22.47 -8.67
CA PRO A 663 -21.83 23.61 -7.76
C PRO A 663 -22.34 23.24 -6.35
N GLU A 664 -23.32 22.35 -6.27
CA GLU A 664 -23.94 21.86 -5.04
C GLU A 664 -22.91 21.12 -4.17
N THR A 665 -22.15 20.21 -4.78
CA THR A 665 -21.09 19.45 -4.12
C THR A 665 -19.95 20.35 -3.67
N LEU A 666 -19.58 21.38 -4.45
CA LEU A 666 -18.54 22.33 -4.05
C LEU A 666 -18.94 23.15 -2.82
N VAL A 667 -20.20 23.60 -2.73
CA VAL A 667 -20.70 24.39 -1.59
C VAL A 667 -20.74 23.60 -0.28
N GLU A 668 -21.03 22.29 -0.32
CA GLU A 668 -21.06 21.44 0.88
C GLU A 668 -19.66 21.18 1.46
N HIS A 669 -18.65 21.08 0.60
CA HIS A 669 -17.30 20.64 0.98
C HIS A 669 -16.30 21.80 1.20
N ILE A 670 -16.62 23.01 0.73
CA ILE A 670 -15.79 24.21 0.91
C ILE A 670 -16.31 25.05 2.08
N LYS A 671 -15.42 25.40 3.01
CA LYS A 671 -15.73 26.32 4.11
C LYS A 671 -15.53 27.77 3.65
N PHE A 672 -16.55 28.61 3.79
CA PHE A 672 -16.45 30.05 3.60
C PHE A 672 -16.34 30.75 4.96
N ASP A 673 -15.35 31.62 5.14
CA ASP A 673 -15.08 32.28 6.42
C ASP A 673 -14.54 33.72 6.23
N HIS A 674 -14.34 34.45 7.33
CA HIS A 674 -13.67 35.76 7.40
C HIS A 674 -14.12 36.74 6.29
N GLY A 675 -15.43 37.02 6.24
CA GLY A 675 -16.00 38.03 5.33
C GLY A 675 -16.56 37.48 4.02
N TYR A 676 -16.54 36.16 3.81
CA TYR A 676 -17.33 35.49 2.76
C TYR A 676 -18.33 34.48 3.33
N THR A 677 -19.35 34.23 2.52
CA THR A 677 -20.41 33.22 2.69
C THR A 677 -20.71 32.59 1.34
N SER A 678 -21.37 31.43 1.30
CA SER A 678 -21.78 30.78 0.05
C SER A 678 -22.67 31.64 -0.87
N LYS A 679 -23.30 32.70 -0.35
CA LYS A 679 -24.13 33.66 -1.10
C LYS A 679 -23.38 34.93 -1.53
N SER A 680 -22.09 35.05 -1.23
CA SER A 680 -21.30 36.23 -1.58
C SER A 680 -21.02 36.24 -3.09
N PRO A 681 -21.16 37.37 -3.81
CA PRO A 681 -20.98 37.40 -5.28
C PRO A 681 -19.62 36.85 -5.73
N ALA A 682 -18.54 37.16 -4.99
CA ALA A 682 -17.21 36.62 -5.30
C ALA A 682 -17.10 35.09 -5.11
N ILE A 683 -17.91 34.48 -4.24
CA ILE A 683 -17.96 33.03 -4.07
C ILE A 683 -18.78 32.38 -5.17
N VAL A 684 -19.93 32.97 -5.55
CA VAL A 684 -20.74 32.48 -6.68
C VAL A 684 -19.93 32.49 -7.98
N ASN A 685 -19.28 33.62 -8.29
CA ASN A 685 -18.41 33.74 -9.46
C ASN A 685 -17.26 32.71 -9.43
N LEU A 686 -16.64 32.47 -8.27
CA LEU A 686 -15.58 31.47 -8.15
C LEU A 686 -16.09 30.05 -8.42
N LEU A 687 -17.24 29.68 -7.87
CA LEU A 687 -17.83 28.35 -8.06
C LEU A 687 -18.17 28.11 -9.53
N GLU A 688 -18.75 29.09 -10.22
CA GLU A 688 -18.98 29.01 -11.67
C GLU A 688 -17.67 28.87 -12.46
N ILE A 689 -16.62 29.63 -12.11
CA ILE A 689 -15.30 29.51 -12.76
C ILE A 689 -14.72 28.09 -12.56
N MET A 690 -14.88 27.52 -11.37
CA MET A 690 -14.40 26.17 -11.06
C MET A 690 -15.16 25.09 -11.85
N THR A 691 -16.44 25.30 -12.19
CA THR A 691 -17.21 24.37 -13.04
C THR A 691 -16.92 24.56 -14.53
N GLU A 692 -16.46 25.74 -14.95
CA GLU A 692 -16.06 26.06 -16.33
C GLU A 692 -14.62 25.64 -16.68
N PHE A 693 -13.78 25.32 -15.68
CA PHE A 693 -12.40 24.90 -15.89
C PHE A 693 -12.27 23.58 -16.66
N THR A 694 -11.26 23.51 -17.54
CA THR A 694 -10.86 22.23 -18.18
C THR A 694 -10.23 21.27 -17.15
N PRO A 695 -10.14 19.95 -17.42
CA PRO A 695 -9.52 19.00 -16.49
C PRO A 695 -8.09 19.39 -16.09
N GLU A 696 -7.31 19.99 -16.99
CA GLU A 696 -5.95 20.47 -16.75
C GLU A 696 -5.95 21.68 -15.82
N GLN A 697 -6.89 22.61 -16.00
CA GLN A 697 -7.07 23.77 -15.12
C GLN A 697 -7.56 23.37 -13.73
N GLN A 698 -8.44 22.37 -13.64
CA GLN A 698 -8.89 21.77 -12.38
C GLN A 698 -7.72 21.12 -11.62
N HIS A 699 -6.88 20.34 -12.30
CA HIS A 699 -5.65 19.77 -11.73
C HIS A 699 -4.69 20.88 -11.25
N ALA A 700 -4.46 21.91 -12.05
CA ALA A 700 -3.59 23.02 -11.71
C ALA A 700 -4.13 23.84 -10.53
N PHE A 701 -5.45 24.03 -10.43
CA PHE A 701 -6.11 24.65 -9.27
C PHE A 701 -5.99 23.79 -8.00
N CYS A 702 -6.18 22.47 -8.09
CA CYS A 702 -5.93 21.55 -6.99
C CYS A 702 -4.49 21.66 -6.48
N GLN A 703 -3.51 21.67 -7.38
CA GLN A 703 -2.10 21.82 -7.04
C GLN A 703 -1.81 23.18 -6.39
N PHE A 704 -2.36 24.26 -6.93
CA PHE A 704 -2.25 25.61 -6.38
C PHE A 704 -2.81 25.70 -4.96
N VAL A 705 -3.98 25.11 -4.70
CA VAL A 705 -4.68 25.25 -3.41
C VAL A 705 -4.22 24.24 -2.34
N THR A 706 -3.84 23.02 -2.73
CA THR A 706 -3.55 21.90 -1.81
C THR A 706 -2.08 21.43 -1.83
N GLY A 707 -1.31 21.85 -2.83
CA GLY A 707 0.05 21.33 -3.09
C GLY A 707 0.07 19.97 -3.81
N ALA A 708 -1.08 19.41 -4.19
CA ALA A 708 -1.19 18.15 -4.94
C ALA A 708 -2.16 18.31 -6.14
N PRO A 709 -1.83 17.78 -7.34
CA PRO A 709 -2.65 17.97 -8.54
C PRO A 709 -3.95 17.14 -8.55
N ARG A 710 -4.09 16.16 -7.64
CA ARG A 710 -5.29 15.34 -7.47
C ARG A 710 -5.74 15.34 -6.01
N LEU A 711 -7.05 15.18 -5.80
CA LEU A 711 -7.65 15.19 -4.47
C LEU A 711 -7.64 13.78 -3.84
N PRO A 712 -7.55 13.67 -2.50
CA PRO A 712 -7.54 12.38 -1.82
C PRO A 712 -8.83 11.58 -2.06
N PRO A 713 -8.78 10.24 -1.97
CA PRO A 713 -9.94 9.37 -1.96
C PRO A 713 -11.06 9.83 -1.00
N GLY A 714 -12.14 10.37 -1.56
CA GLY A 714 -13.21 11.09 -0.84
C GLY A 714 -13.38 12.55 -1.27
N GLY A 715 -12.55 13.06 -2.19
CA GLY A 715 -12.68 14.38 -2.78
C GLY A 715 -12.36 15.53 -1.83
N LEU A 716 -12.98 16.69 -2.07
CA LEU A 716 -12.87 17.87 -1.20
C LEU A 716 -13.32 17.57 0.25
N ALA A 717 -14.28 16.65 0.43
CA ALA A 717 -14.76 16.22 1.75
C ALA A 717 -13.64 15.64 2.63
N SER A 718 -12.67 14.96 2.00
CA SER A 718 -11.55 14.28 2.65
C SER A 718 -10.37 15.19 2.96
N LEU A 719 -10.41 16.48 2.60
CA LEU A 719 -9.34 17.42 2.94
C LEU A 719 -9.36 17.72 4.44
N ASN A 720 -8.24 17.44 5.12
CA ASN A 720 -8.03 17.78 6.52
C ASN A 720 -6.72 18.59 6.67
N PRO A 721 -6.78 19.90 6.93
CA PRO A 721 -8.00 20.72 7.15
C PRO A 721 -8.85 20.89 5.88
N LYS A 722 -10.15 21.18 6.05
CA LYS A 722 -11.07 21.45 4.92
C LYS A 722 -10.65 22.70 4.15
N LEU A 723 -10.84 22.68 2.83
CA LEU A 723 -10.61 23.85 1.98
C LEU A 723 -11.41 25.05 2.49
N THR A 724 -10.70 26.09 2.92
CA THR A 724 -11.30 27.31 3.49
C THR A 724 -11.00 28.51 2.60
N ILE A 725 -12.05 29.22 2.16
CA ILE A 725 -11.95 30.40 1.30
C ILE A 725 -12.36 31.64 2.09
N VAL A 726 -11.51 32.67 2.03
CA VAL A 726 -11.69 33.91 2.79
C VAL A 726 -11.45 35.15 1.96
N ARG A 727 -11.97 36.28 2.45
CA ARG A 727 -11.77 37.58 1.82
C ARG A 727 -10.34 38.07 2.04
N LYS A 728 -9.60 38.30 0.96
CA LYS A 728 -8.35 39.07 1.02
C LYS A 728 -8.72 40.55 1.24
N HIS A 729 -8.14 41.16 2.27
CA HIS A 729 -8.13 42.62 2.42
C HIS A 729 -6.97 43.17 1.58
N SER A 730 -7.19 44.28 0.88
CA SER A 730 -6.19 44.81 -0.05
C SER A 730 -4.94 45.31 0.69
N SER A 731 -3.78 45.03 0.08
CA SER A 731 -2.44 45.24 0.65
C SER A 731 -2.16 46.70 1.04
N THR A 732 -2.74 47.66 0.31
CA THR A 732 -2.47 49.10 0.48
C THR A 732 -3.17 49.72 1.68
N ALA A 733 -4.26 49.13 2.18
CA ALA A 733 -5.14 49.73 3.18
C ALA A 733 -4.49 49.97 4.56
N ALA A 734 -3.32 49.38 4.82
CA ALA A 734 -2.58 49.52 6.08
C ALA A 734 -1.59 50.72 6.12
N ASN A 735 -1.16 51.24 4.96
CA ASN A 735 -0.02 52.16 4.89
C ASN A 735 -0.35 53.62 4.56
N THR A 736 -1.60 53.95 4.20
CA THR A 736 -2.01 55.32 3.86
C THR A 736 -3.33 55.71 4.51
N SER A 737 -3.29 56.05 5.80
CA SER A 737 -4.42 56.63 6.53
C SER A 737 -4.80 58.05 6.11
N ASN A 738 -4.13 58.65 5.11
CA ASN A 738 -4.32 60.02 4.66
C ASN A 738 -4.16 60.18 3.13
N ALA A 739 -5.11 59.67 2.35
CA ALA A 739 -5.39 60.15 0.99
C ALA A 739 -6.84 59.85 0.60
N ALA A 740 -7.63 60.89 0.31
CA ALA A 740 -8.97 60.73 -0.24
C ALA A 740 -8.92 60.74 -1.77
N GLY A 741 -9.70 59.88 -2.45
CA GLY A 741 -10.11 60.16 -3.83
C GLY A 741 -10.10 59.01 -4.86
N ALA A 742 -9.63 57.81 -4.53
CA ALA A 742 -9.75 56.65 -5.43
C ALA A 742 -10.22 55.42 -4.66
N ALA A 743 -11.25 54.74 -5.18
CA ALA A 743 -11.57 53.39 -4.76
C ALA A 743 -10.58 52.44 -5.45
N GLU A 744 -9.42 52.21 -4.82
CA GLU A 744 -8.43 51.26 -5.32
C GLU A 744 -9.08 49.89 -5.52
N SER A 745 -9.10 49.41 -6.77
CA SER A 745 -9.82 48.21 -7.14
C SER A 745 -9.08 46.98 -6.64
N ALA A 746 -9.77 46.15 -5.84
CA ALA A 746 -9.30 44.82 -5.44
C ALA A 746 -9.02 43.89 -6.63
N ASP A 747 -9.37 44.32 -7.85
CA ASP A 747 -9.06 43.69 -9.12
C ASP A 747 -7.56 43.62 -9.44
N ASP A 748 -6.74 44.51 -8.87
CA ASP A 748 -5.29 44.47 -9.09
C ASP A 748 -4.57 43.43 -8.24
N ASP A 749 -5.07 43.15 -7.04
CA ASP A 749 -4.55 42.12 -6.14
C ASP A 749 -4.65 40.71 -6.77
N LEU A 750 -3.61 39.89 -6.61
CA LEU A 750 -3.66 38.45 -6.92
C LEU A 750 -4.24 37.66 -5.72
N PRO A 751 -4.88 36.49 -5.97
CA PRO A 751 -5.24 35.56 -4.91
C PRO A 751 -3.97 34.93 -4.32
N SER A 752 -4.03 34.56 -3.04
CA SER A 752 -2.88 33.94 -2.35
C SER A 752 -3.32 32.73 -1.55
N VAL A 753 -2.55 31.66 -1.63
CA VAL A 753 -2.82 30.36 -1.02
C VAL A 753 -1.90 30.10 0.18
N MET A 754 -2.37 29.27 1.10
CA MET A 754 -1.57 28.63 2.14
C MET A 754 -1.87 27.13 2.08
N THR A 755 -1.11 26.41 1.24
CA THR A 755 -1.36 24.99 0.90
C THR A 755 -1.35 24.09 2.14
N CYS A 756 -0.44 24.32 3.09
CA CYS A 756 -0.38 23.63 4.37
C CYS A 756 -1.67 23.73 5.22
N ALA A 757 -2.55 24.68 4.93
CA ALA A 757 -3.82 24.89 5.60
C ALA A 757 -5.05 24.76 4.66
N ASN A 758 -4.85 24.34 3.40
CA ASN A 758 -5.87 24.35 2.33
C ASN A 758 -6.67 25.66 2.31
N TYR A 759 -5.97 26.80 2.32
CA TYR A 759 -6.58 28.09 2.63
C TYR A 759 -6.35 29.11 1.50
N LEU A 760 -7.44 29.58 0.87
CA LEU A 760 -7.41 30.51 -0.26
C LEU A 760 -7.90 31.89 0.17
N LYS A 761 -7.03 32.91 0.08
CA LYS A 761 -7.39 34.31 0.27
C LYS A 761 -7.74 34.91 -1.10
N LEU A 762 -9.02 35.14 -1.34
CA LEU A 762 -9.56 35.63 -2.61
C LEU A 762 -9.94 37.13 -2.48
N PRO A 763 -9.36 38.03 -3.30
CA PRO A 763 -9.81 39.42 -3.40
C PRO A 763 -11.30 39.53 -3.77
N PRO A 764 -12.02 40.56 -3.30
CA PRO A 764 -13.40 40.83 -3.70
C PRO A 764 -13.45 41.46 -5.10
N TYR A 765 -13.16 40.65 -6.12
CA TYR A 765 -13.16 41.06 -7.52
C TYR A 765 -14.51 41.64 -7.97
N SER A 766 -14.47 42.62 -8.86
CA SER A 766 -15.66 43.30 -9.40
C SER A 766 -16.50 42.43 -10.33
N THR A 767 -15.87 41.53 -11.07
CA THR A 767 -16.47 40.75 -12.18
C THR A 767 -15.90 39.34 -12.27
N LYS A 768 -16.63 38.43 -12.93
CA LYS A 768 -16.22 37.03 -13.12
C LYS A 768 -15.00 36.94 -14.04
N GLU A 769 -14.95 37.75 -15.09
CA GLU A 769 -13.90 37.78 -16.10
C GLU A 769 -12.55 38.21 -15.51
N VAL A 770 -12.55 39.22 -14.65
CA VAL A 770 -11.34 39.65 -13.91
C VAL A 770 -10.89 38.56 -12.96
N MET A 771 -11.80 37.96 -12.19
CA MET A 771 -11.47 36.87 -11.28
C MET A 771 -10.87 35.67 -12.03
N HIS A 772 -11.48 35.23 -13.13
CA HIS A 772 -10.99 34.14 -13.96
C HIS A 772 -9.56 34.42 -14.44
N LYS A 773 -9.31 35.61 -15.01
CA LYS A 773 -8.00 36.00 -15.51
C LYS A 773 -6.94 36.05 -14.39
N LYS A 774 -7.27 36.61 -13.24
CA LYS A 774 -6.35 36.73 -12.09
C LYS A 774 -6.08 35.40 -11.40
N LEU A 775 -7.08 34.52 -11.33
CA LEU A 775 -6.95 33.16 -10.80
C LEU A 775 -6.08 32.30 -11.71
N LEU A 776 -6.34 32.28 -13.02
CA LEU A 776 -5.53 31.51 -13.98
C LEU A 776 -4.07 32.01 -14.04
N TYR A 777 -3.85 33.33 -13.97
CA TYR A 777 -2.50 33.91 -13.84
C TYR A 777 -1.78 33.41 -12.58
N ALA A 778 -2.44 33.47 -11.41
CA ALA A 778 -1.85 33.04 -10.15
C ALA A 778 -1.59 31.54 -10.07
N ILE A 779 -2.43 30.71 -10.69
CA ILE A 779 -2.21 29.26 -10.82
C ILE A 779 -0.95 29.00 -11.65
N ASN A 780 -0.84 29.61 -12.83
CA ASN A 780 0.24 29.35 -13.78
C ASN A 780 1.61 29.84 -13.25
N GLU A 781 1.68 31.06 -12.73
CA GLU A 781 2.92 31.61 -12.14
C GLU A 781 3.26 30.95 -10.79
N GLY A 782 2.24 30.53 -10.03
CA GLY A 782 2.42 29.90 -8.72
C GLY A 782 3.04 28.50 -8.76
N GLN A 783 2.94 27.79 -9.89
CA GLN A 783 3.45 26.42 -10.04
C GLN A 783 4.97 26.29 -9.81
N GLY A 784 5.75 27.35 -10.08
CA GLY A 784 7.20 27.38 -9.89
C GLY A 784 7.67 28.07 -8.60
N SER A 785 6.76 28.61 -7.79
CA SER A 785 7.07 29.54 -6.69
C SER A 785 6.50 29.08 -5.33
N PHE A 786 6.72 27.81 -4.97
CA PHE A 786 6.50 27.33 -3.59
C PHE A 786 7.58 27.81 -2.60
N ASP A 787 8.53 28.63 -3.05
CA ASP A 787 9.53 29.32 -2.25
C ASP A 787 8.88 30.31 -1.25
N LEU A 788 8.56 29.80 -0.06
CA LEU A 788 8.40 30.52 1.21
C LEU A 788 7.43 31.72 1.23
N SER A 789 6.20 31.46 1.67
CA SER A 789 5.33 32.44 2.34
C SER A 789 5.62 32.55 3.84
#